data_AF-A0A956QY76-F1
#
_entry.id   AF-A0A956QY76-F1
#
_cell.length_a   1.000
_cell.length_b   1.000
_cell.length_c   1.000
_cell.angle_alpha   90.00
_cell.angle_beta   90.00
_cell.angle_gamma   90.00
#
_symmetry.space_group_name_H-M   'P 1'
#
loop_
_entity.id
_entity.type
_entity.pdbx_description
1 polymer ?
#
loop_
_entity_poly.entity_id
_entity_poly.type
_entity_poly.pdbx_seq_one_letter_code
_entity_poly.pdbx_strand_id
1 'polypeptide(L)'
;MNPYSTRTHLSLITILVLVVSAGTLGNYFVADDLWQVHYFSQIMGGQWHLFWRNFTGSFIELPGAEFYRPVLGITYLIDCALSSGNPVGWHLTSICLYLAVCCLLYFVIREFTAYRKTGSQSDPASLIAFFSTCLFAATPLHCEAVSWISGRADVLAAFFYLGSIYLFFSASEKDSLAKTRIFKYLASLSAYALALGSKEIAICLPAVILFSPLVTRAKPGKTLLLSLPYLLVSVLYLVLRLAVFGTILGGYQGGFGRAKSQYIIQQWLDPQIWMRLPFPVNIAATGPVLFPFLIIGSCLSLLLFLLIVRAVMRSLEWSQYSFVLVWLLSTLVPLLGIWGIDPMLHNSRLVFFLTMPMAVLFPLLLLQPDRQALLESPQEPNPKDEANPKDEDYPNEEDNPKKDASRKDLRKNCLKAVRIISALIFVILTGTYLWLSLSVNRLWSEAGHTVSAVRKQCESLALELAPGKSAIILGIPEDNEGAFEILNGSTFHHLLSPPLTQTDLSGKLLTFKPFVFGPETQINPSRLRTLLSGEHPPEIYVWDRDSEALAPLRFESRKNLREPLRIVFGESAGEIIVDSAGNGVGSQAAIPASPIGRIDARTRDDGILELSRVARGSGLEITNLSICPLDLDYIEFAMRASQSKKNSFFRQLTPVIARWNHRERNSAIGAIPSNRQR
;
A
#
# COMPACT_ATOMS: atom_id res chain seq x y z
N MET A 1 2.92 -30.48 24.29
CA MET A 1 3.30 -30.12 22.90
C MET A 1 4.78 -29.78 22.89
N ASN A 2 5.55 -30.25 21.90
CA ASN A 2 6.94 -29.82 21.74
C ASN A 2 6.96 -28.33 21.29
N PRO A 3 7.49 -27.40 22.10
CA PRO A 3 7.47 -25.96 21.79
C PRO A 3 8.34 -25.60 20.57
N TYR A 4 9.16 -26.53 20.06
CA TYR A 4 10.01 -26.34 18.89
C TYR A 4 9.42 -26.96 17.62
N SER A 5 8.23 -27.54 17.71
CA SER A 5 7.54 -28.17 16.59
C SER A 5 7.20 -27.14 15.51
N THR A 6 7.80 -27.28 14.33
CA THR A 6 7.47 -26.48 13.15
C THR A 6 5.98 -26.55 12.82
N ARG A 7 5.35 -27.72 12.96
CA ARG A 7 3.89 -27.88 12.70
C ARG A 7 3.07 -27.00 13.64
N THR A 8 3.42 -27.01 14.93
CA THR A 8 2.73 -26.20 15.95
C THR A 8 2.89 -24.71 15.65
N HIS A 9 4.11 -24.26 15.32
CA HIS A 9 4.36 -22.87 14.94
C HIS A 9 3.53 -22.44 13.72
N LEU A 10 3.52 -23.24 12.66
CA LEU A 10 2.77 -22.92 11.44
C LEU A 10 1.26 -22.87 11.70
N SER A 11 0.71 -23.78 12.53
CA SER A 11 -0.70 -23.73 12.93
C SER A 11 -1.04 -22.46 13.69
N LEU A 12 -0.19 -22.04 14.65
CA LEU A 12 -0.41 -20.82 15.42
C LEU A 12 -0.29 -19.56 14.55
N ILE A 13 0.70 -19.51 13.64
CA ILE A 13 0.84 -18.43 12.65
C ILE A 13 -0.40 -18.37 11.76
N THR A 14 -0.91 -19.52 11.33
CA THR A 14 -2.13 -19.59 10.51
C THR A 14 -3.33 -19.02 11.25
N ILE A 15 -3.55 -19.42 12.50
CA ILE A 15 -4.63 -18.89 13.34
C ILE A 15 -4.48 -17.37 13.49
N LEU A 16 -3.28 -16.87 13.78
CA LEU A 16 -3.03 -15.43 13.92
C LEU A 16 -3.35 -14.66 12.64
N VAL A 17 -2.89 -15.13 11.48
CA VAL A 17 -3.17 -14.50 10.18
C VAL A 17 -4.67 -14.48 9.89
N LEU A 18 -5.37 -15.57 10.16
CA LEU A 18 -6.83 -15.64 9.99
C LEU A 18 -7.57 -14.69 10.92
N VAL A 19 -7.13 -14.55 12.17
CA VAL A 19 -7.70 -13.59 13.13
C VAL A 19 -7.49 -12.16 12.66
N VAL A 20 -6.27 -11.80 12.25
CA VAL A 20 -5.93 -10.45 11.76
C VAL A 20 -6.70 -10.10 10.48
N SER A 21 -6.94 -11.10 9.62
CA SER A 21 -7.58 -10.91 8.31
C SER A 21 -9.07 -11.24 8.30
N ALA A 22 -9.68 -11.53 9.47
CA ALA A 22 -11.06 -12.02 9.53
C ALA A 22 -12.08 -11.03 8.93
N GLY A 23 -11.87 -9.72 9.16
CA GLY A 23 -12.73 -8.68 8.59
C GLY A 23 -12.64 -8.58 7.07
N THR A 24 -11.45 -8.82 6.53
CA THR A 24 -11.13 -8.62 5.10
C THR A 24 -11.98 -9.48 4.16
N LEU A 25 -12.37 -10.69 4.57
CA LEU A 25 -13.10 -11.61 3.69
C LEU A 25 -14.52 -11.11 3.36
N GLY A 26 -15.12 -10.30 4.25
CA GLY A 26 -16.45 -9.72 4.07
C GLY A 26 -16.46 -8.36 3.35
N ASN A 27 -15.29 -7.83 3.01
CA ASN A 27 -15.17 -6.50 2.43
C ASN A 27 -15.64 -6.47 0.98
N TYR A 28 -16.15 -5.32 0.55
CA TYR A 28 -16.43 -5.04 -0.85
C TYR A 28 -15.19 -4.44 -1.53
N PHE A 29 -15.20 -4.39 -2.86
CA PHE A 29 -14.17 -3.70 -3.62
C PHE A 29 -14.15 -2.21 -3.32
N VAL A 30 -12.95 -1.64 -3.27
CA VAL A 30 -12.76 -0.21 -3.03
C VAL A 30 -11.73 0.40 -3.99
N ALA A 31 -11.81 1.70 -4.18
CA ALA A 31 -10.83 2.48 -4.93
C ALA A 31 -10.54 1.91 -6.34
N ASP A 32 -9.27 1.72 -6.66
CA ASP A 32 -8.81 1.20 -7.96
C ASP A 32 -9.22 -0.26 -8.21
N ASP A 33 -9.71 -0.99 -7.20
CA ASP A 33 -10.19 -2.36 -7.36
C ASP A 33 -11.39 -2.40 -8.32
N LEU A 34 -12.23 -1.37 -8.29
CA LEU A 34 -13.40 -1.21 -9.16
C LEU A 34 -13.00 -1.17 -10.64
N TRP A 35 -11.95 -0.42 -10.96
CA TRP A 35 -11.36 -0.39 -12.30
C TRP A 35 -10.76 -1.76 -12.68
N GLN A 36 -10.01 -2.37 -11.77
CA GLN A 36 -9.30 -3.63 -12.06
C GLN A 36 -10.27 -4.76 -12.38
N VAL A 37 -11.31 -4.94 -11.57
CA VAL A 37 -12.34 -5.96 -11.81
C VAL A 37 -12.97 -5.76 -13.18
N HIS A 38 -13.31 -4.51 -13.52
CA HIS A 38 -13.85 -4.18 -14.84
C HIS A 38 -12.85 -4.51 -15.96
N TYR A 39 -11.60 -4.08 -15.85
CA TYR A 39 -10.55 -4.33 -16.85
C TYR A 39 -10.35 -5.82 -17.15
N PHE A 40 -10.20 -6.65 -16.10
CA PHE A 40 -9.98 -8.08 -16.29
C PHE A 40 -11.25 -8.82 -16.75
N SER A 41 -12.44 -8.31 -16.42
CA SER A 41 -13.69 -8.85 -16.95
C SER A 41 -13.81 -8.68 -18.48
N GLN A 42 -13.28 -7.60 -19.05
CA GLN A 42 -13.26 -7.39 -20.50
C GLN A 42 -12.39 -8.44 -21.21
N ILE A 43 -11.28 -8.85 -20.58
CA ILE A 43 -10.43 -9.93 -21.10
C ILE A 43 -11.23 -11.24 -21.12
N MET A 44 -11.94 -11.57 -20.02
CA MET A 44 -12.81 -12.74 -19.95
C MET A 44 -13.97 -12.68 -20.96
N GLY A 45 -14.43 -11.47 -21.30
CA GLY A 45 -15.41 -11.21 -22.36
C GLY A 45 -14.87 -11.35 -23.79
N GLY A 46 -13.62 -11.79 -23.98
CA GLY A 46 -13.02 -12.07 -25.28
C GLY A 46 -12.03 -11.02 -25.80
N GLN A 47 -11.79 -9.93 -25.05
CA GLN A 47 -10.84 -8.88 -25.44
C GLN A 47 -9.38 -9.25 -25.11
N TRP A 48 -8.89 -10.37 -25.65
CA TRP A 48 -7.55 -10.92 -25.36
C TRP A 48 -6.38 -9.99 -25.72
N HIS A 49 -6.58 -8.97 -26.54
CA HIS A 49 -5.55 -7.96 -26.80
C HIS A 49 -5.14 -7.19 -25.52
N LEU A 50 -6.06 -7.02 -24.57
CA LEU A 50 -5.81 -6.41 -23.26
C LEU A 50 -4.93 -7.29 -22.36
N PHE A 51 -4.98 -8.62 -22.54
CA PHE A 51 -4.06 -9.55 -21.86
C PHE A 51 -2.62 -9.33 -22.35
N TRP A 52 -2.41 -9.25 -23.66
CA TRP A 52 -1.08 -9.01 -24.22
C TRP A 52 -0.53 -7.63 -23.86
N ARG A 53 -1.42 -6.63 -23.73
CA ARG A 53 -1.07 -5.28 -23.26
C ARG A 53 -0.42 -5.28 -21.88
N ASN A 54 -0.74 -6.25 -21.02
CA ASN A 54 -0.11 -6.41 -19.70
C ASN A 54 1.41 -6.69 -19.77
N PHE A 55 1.90 -7.24 -20.89
CA PHE A 55 3.32 -7.55 -21.09
C PHE A 55 4.09 -6.47 -21.85
N THR A 56 3.38 -5.53 -22.47
CA THR A 56 3.95 -4.46 -23.31
C THR A 56 3.60 -3.06 -22.82
N GLY A 57 2.96 -2.93 -21.65
CA GLY A 57 2.48 -1.66 -21.10
C GLY A 57 1.96 -1.81 -19.68
N SER A 58 1.27 -0.79 -19.18
CA SER A 58 0.59 -0.84 -17.89
C SER A 58 -0.89 -1.12 -18.08
N PHE A 59 -1.46 -2.02 -17.27
CA PHE A 59 -2.91 -2.20 -17.18
C PHE A 59 -3.57 -1.19 -16.24
N ILE A 60 -2.78 -0.41 -15.51
CA ILE A 60 -3.25 0.66 -14.62
C ILE A 60 -3.52 1.87 -15.51
N GLU A 61 -4.78 2.18 -15.79
CA GLU A 61 -5.19 3.33 -16.60
C GLU A 61 -5.40 4.60 -15.76
N LEU A 62 -4.49 4.82 -14.80
CA LEU A 62 -4.46 6.08 -14.07
C LEU A 62 -3.54 7.05 -14.82
N PRO A 63 -4.02 8.20 -15.33
CA PRO A 63 -3.21 9.11 -16.10
C PRO A 63 -1.95 9.54 -15.35
N GLY A 64 -0.79 9.27 -15.94
CA GLY A 64 0.49 9.54 -15.33
C GLY A 64 0.93 8.51 -14.27
N ALA A 65 0.32 7.33 -14.19
CA ALA A 65 0.80 6.20 -13.39
C ALA A 65 1.04 4.96 -14.27
N GLU A 66 2.30 4.68 -14.58
CA GLU A 66 2.74 3.59 -15.44
C GLU A 66 3.60 2.59 -14.66
N PHE A 67 3.05 1.40 -14.40
CA PHE A 67 3.75 0.33 -13.70
C PHE A 67 3.81 -0.94 -14.54
N TYR A 68 4.98 -1.58 -14.59
CA TYR A 68 5.18 -2.85 -15.28
C TYR A 68 5.01 -3.98 -14.28
N ARG A 69 3.80 -4.54 -14.20
CA ARG A 69 3.46 -5.58 -13.20
C ARG A 69 2.71 -6.75 -13.84
N PRO A 70 3.31 -7.44 -14.83
CA PRO A 70 2.61 -8.49 -15.58
C PRO A 70 2.14 -9.65 -14.70
N VAL A 71 2.91 -10.03 -13.67
CA VAL A 71 2.58 -11.15 -12.77
C VAL A 71 1.36 -10.81 -11.91
N LEU A 72 1.25 -9.55 -11.48
CA LEU A 72 0.08 -9.06 -10.78
C LEU A 72 -1.17 -9.09 -11.67
N GLY A 73 -1.06 -8.68 -12.94
CA GLY A 73 -2.17 -8.78 -13.88
C GLY A 73 -2.64 -10.22 -14.12
N ILE A 74 -1.72 -11.19 -14.14
CA ILE A 74 -2.08 -12.61 -14.25
C ILE A 74 -2.88 -13.07 -13.02
N THR A 75 -2.50 -12.64 -11.80
CA THR A 75 -3.27 -13.04 -10.61
C THR A 75 -4.68 -12.44 -10.61
N TYR A 76 -4.84 -11.18 -11.03
CA TYR A 76 -6.17 -10.58 -11.19
C TYR A 76 -7.02 -11.27 -12.26
N LEU A 77 -6.40 -11.71 -13.36
CA LEU A 77 -7.08 -12.50 -14.38
C LEU A 77 -7.62 -13.83 -13.81
N ILE A 78 -6.82 -14.51 -12.98
CA ILE A 78 -7.23 -15.75 -12.32
C ILE A 78 -8.40 -15.50 -11.37
N ASP A 79 -8.35 -14.45 -10.54
CA ASP A 79 -9.46 -14.13 -9.64
C ASP A 79 -10.73 -13.77 -10.41
N CYS A 80 -10.60 -13.01 -11.50
CA CYS A 80 -11.72 -12.69 -12.38
C CYS A 80 -12.33 -13.95 -13.00
N ALA A 81 -11.51 -14.92 -13.43
CA ALA A 81 -11.99 -16.19 -13.96
C ALA A 81 -12.70 -17.05 -12.91
N LEU A 82 -12.25 -17.02 -11.65
CA LEU A 82 -12.78 -17.84 -10.56
C LEU A 82 -13.99 -17.19 -9.86
N SER A 83 -14.05 -15.87 -9.80
CA SER A 83 -14.99 -15.14 -8.93
C SER A 83 -15.64 -13.94 -9.59
N SER A 84 -15.25 -13.56 -10.82
CA SER A 84 -15.81 -12.44 -11.57
C SER A 84 -15.92 -11.18 -10.70
N GLY A 85 -17.14 -10.65 -10.49
CA GLY A 85 -17.42 -9.47 -9.65
C GLY A 85 -17.71 -9.79 -8.18
N ASN A 86 -17.43 -11.00 -7.70
CA ASN A 86 -17.60 -11.36 -6.29
C ASN A 86 -16.31 -11.05 -5.49
N PRO A 87 -16.33 -10.09 -4.56
CA PRO A 87 -15.13 -9.66 -3.82
C PRO A 87 -14.53 -10.73 -2.91
N VAL A 88 -15.34 -11.68 -2.41
CA VAL A 88 -14.89 -12.71 -1.47
C VAL A 88 -13.73 -13.52 -2.03
N GLY A 89 -13.79 -13.91 -3.31
CA GLY A 89 -12.74 -14.70 -3.95
C GLY A 89 -11.43 -13.92 -4.11
N TRP A 90 -11.51 -12.64 -4.43
CA TRP A 90 -10.34 -11.77 -4.59
C TRP A 90 -9.63 -11.54 -3.25
N HIS A 91 -10.39 -11.30 -2.18
CA HIS A 91 -9.84 -11.18 -0.84
C HIS A 91 -9.28 -12.50 -0.31
N LEU A 92 -9.93 -13.64 -0.60
CA LEU A 92 -9.42 -14.96 -0.23
C LEU A 92 -8.03 -15.20 -0.82
N THR A 93 -7.82 -14.87 -2.10
CA THR A 93 -6.49 -14.95 -2.74
C THR A 93 -5.47 -14.08 -2.01
N SER A 94 -5.81 -12.84 -1.64
CA SER A 94 -4.92 -11.96 -0.86
C SER A 94 -4.55 -12.55 0.50
N ILE A 95 -5.52 -13.11 1.23
CA ILE A 95 -5.32 -13.72 2.56
C ILE A 95 -4.43 -14.98 2.43
N CYS A 96 -4.69 -15.83 1.43
CA CYS A 96 -3.87 -17.01 1.18
C CYS A 96 -2.42 -16.65 0.83
N LEU A 97 -2.22 -15.63 0.00
CA LEU A 97 -0.88 -15.12 -0.31
C LEU A 97 -0.20 -14.55 0.93
N TYR A 98 -0.92 -13.80 1.76
CA TYR A 98 -0.37 -13.25 3.00
C TYR A 98 0.06 -14.34 3.98
N LEU A 99 -0.76 -15.38 4.15
CA LEU A 99 -0.40 -16.56 4.94
C LEU A 99 0.86 -17.23 4.38
N ALA A 100 0.95 -17.41 3.06
CA ALA A 100 2.10 -18.00 2.41
C ALA A 100 3.38 -17.17 2.61
N VAL A 101 3.28 -15.83 2.57
CA VAL A 101 4.38 -14.92 2.92
C VAL A 101 4.84 -15.14 4.37
N CYS A 102 3.92 -15.19 5.33
CA CYS A 102 4.24 -15.45 6.73
C CYS A 102 4.94 -16.81 6.92
N CYS A 103 4.44 -17.87 6.27
CA CYS A 103 5.08 -19.18 6.32
C CYS A 103 6.48 -19.18 5.69
N LEU A 104 6.68 -18.52 4.54
CA LEU A 104 7.99 -18.40 3.91
C LEU A 104 8.95 -17.58 4.76
N LEU A 105 8.48 -16.50 5.39
CA LEU A 105 9.28 -15.68 6.30
C LEU A 105 9.77 -16.51 7.49
N TYR A 106 8.90 -17.33 8.08
CA TYR A 106 9.29 -18.28 9.12
C TYR A 106 10.44 -19.18 8.67
N PHE A 107 10.34 -19.80 7.49
CA PHE A 107 11.40 -20.67 6.98
C PHE A 107 12.70 -19.90 6.68
N VAL A 108 12.63 -18.74 6.02
CA VAL A 108 13.81 -17.90 5.73
C VAL A 108 14.54 -17.53 7.01
N ILE A 109 13.82 -17.08 8.04
CA ILE A 109 14.41 -16.69 9.32
C ILE A 109 15.05 -17.88 10.01
N ARG A 110 14.36 -19.02 10.02
CA ARG A 110 14.86 -20.25 10.60
C ARG A 110 16.15 -20.71 9.93
N GLU A 111 16.24 -20.63 8.61
CA GLU A 111 17.43 -21.03 7.85
C GLU A 111 18.65 -20.18 8.22
N PHE A 112 18.56 -18.85 8.14
CA PHE A 112 19.75 -18.02 8.38
C PHE A 112 20.14 -17.95 9.87
N THR A 113 19.19 -18.14 10.79
CA THR A 113 19.50 -18.20 12.24
C THR A 113 20.14 -19.53 12.64
N ALA A 114 19.86 -20.63 11.92
CA ALA A 114 20.43 -21.95 12.18
C ALA A 114 21.83 -22.17 11.57
N TYR A 115 22.17 -21.47 10.47
CA TYR A 115 23.22 -21.90 9.54
C TYR A 115 24.67 -21.80 10.07
N ARG A 116 24.95 -21.12 11.20
CA ARG A 116 26.35 -20.90 11.60
C ARG A 116 27.01 -22.07 12.34
N LYS A 117 26.32 -22.90 13.13
CA LYS A 117 27.05 -23.83 14.03
C LYS A 117 26.72 -25.33 14.04
N THR A 118 25.54 -25.82 13.70
CA THR A 118 25.24 -27.24 14.01
C THR A 118 24.82 -28.13 12.84
N GLY A 119 24.49 -27.60 11.65
CA GLY A 119 23.87 -28.44 10.60
C GLY A 119 22.54 -29.11 11.01
N SER A 120 22.10 -28.83 12.24
CA SER A 120 20.90 -29.36 12.89
C SER A 120 20.09 -28.15 13.36
N GLN A 121 18.80 -28.18 13.02
CA GLN A 121 17.82 -27.15 13.34
C GLN A 121 17.74 -26.99 14.87
N SER A 122 18.48 -26.03 15.42
CA SER A 122 18.50 -25.79 16.86
C SER A 122 17.19 -25.17 17.33
N ASP A 123 16.72 -25.62 18.50
CA ASP A 123 15.56 -25.10 19.23
C ASP A 123 15.40 -23.56 19.23
N PRO A 124 16.46 -22.74 19.43
CA PRO A 124 16.32 -21.27 19.44
C PRO A 124 15.97 -20.66 18.07
N ALA A 125 16.47 -21.22 16.97
CA ALA A 125 16.23 -20.69 15.61
C ALA A 125 14.75 -20.77 15.23
N SER A 126 14.09 -21.88 15.61
CA SER A 126 12.66 -22.08 15.37
C SER A 126 11.80 -21.10 16.19
N LEU A 127 12.22 -20.74 17.40
CA LEU A 127 11.53 -19.73 18.21
C LEU A 127 11.76 -18.31 17.67
N ILE A 128 12.99 -17.95 17.27
CA ILE A 128 13.27 -16.65 16.64
C ILE A 128 12.37 -16.48 15.41
N ALA A 129 12.34 -17.48 14.53
CA ALA A 129 11.47 -17.47 13.36
C ALA A 129 9.99 -17.34 13.70
N PHE A 130 9.51 -18.11 14.70
CA PHE A 130 8.12 -18.06 15.12
C PHE A 130 7.72 -16.67 15.61
N PHE A 131 8.45 -16.13 16.58
CA PHE A 131 8.11 -14.82 17.15
C PHE A 131 8.30 -13.68 16.16
N SER A 132 9.30 -13.74 15.26
CA SER A 132 9.46 -12.74 14.21
C SER A 132 8.29 -12.76 13.24
N THR A 133 7.81 -13.95 12.89
CA THR A 133 6.66 -14.10 12.01
C THR A 133 5.38 -13.63 12.70
N CYS A 134 5.20 -13.89 13.99
CA CYS A 134 4.04 -13.39 14.74
C CYS A 134 4.03 -11.85 14.81
N LEU A 135 5.18 -11.22 15.05
CA LEU A 135 5.29 -9.77 15.08
C LEU A 135 5.00 -9.15 13.70
N PHE A 136 5.55 -9.76 12.64
CA PHE A 136 5.25 -9.39 11.26
C PHE A 136 3.75 -9.56 10.95
N ALA A 137 3.16 -10.71 11.26
CA ALA A 137 1.75 -11.02 11.01
C ALA A 137 0.79 -10.04 11.73
N ALA A 138 1.15 -9.58 12.92
CA ALA A 138 0.35 -8.65 13.71
C ALA A 138 0.61 -7.17 13.40
N THR A 139 1.51 -6.83 12.47
CA THR A 139 1.90 -5.43 12.22
C THR A 139 0.74 -4.65 11.56
N PRO A 140 0.25 -3.53 12.16
CA PRO A 140 -0.91 -2.79 11.64
C PRO A 140 -0.68 -2.13 10.27
N LEU A 141 0.58 -1.92 9.86
CA LEU A 141 0.94 -1.41 8.53
C LEU A 141 0.61 -2.37 7.38
N HIS A 142 0.25 -3.62 7.67
CA HIS A 142 -0.07 -4.61 6.66
C HIS A 142 -1.52 -4.58 6.20
N CYS A 143 -2.41 -3.91 6.93
CA CYS A 143 -3.84 -3.90 6.64
C CYS A 143 -4.12 -3.40 5.22
N GLU A 144 -3.52 -2.28 4.82
CA GLU A 144 -3.67 -1.74 3.45
C GLU A 144 -3.15 -2.72 2.38
N ALA A 145 -2.09 -3.50 2.66
CA ALA A 145 -1.53 -4.46 1.70
C ALA A 145 -2.41 -5.71 1.51
N VAL A 146 -3.23 -6.05 2.52
CA VAL A 146 -4.04 -7.28 2.56
C VAL A 146 -5.51 -7.00 2.22
N SER A 147 -6.07 -5.91 2.77
CA SER A 147 -7.48 -5.54 2.61
C SER A 147 -7.77 -4.85 1.28
N TRP A 148 -6.80 -4.15 0.69
CA TRP A 148 -6.94 -3.53 -0.63
C TRP A 148 -6.45 -4.48 -1.72
N ILE A 149 -7.28 -4.82 -2.73
CA ILE A 149 -6.88 -5.77 -3.79
C ILE A 149 -5.72 -5.22 -4.61
N SER A 150 -5.68 -3.91 -4.85
CA SER A 150 -4.54 -3.22 -5.48
C SER A 150 -3.27 -3.26 -4.62
N GLY A 151 -3.41 -3.31 -3.29
CA GLY A 151 -2.32 -3.43 -2.33
C GLY A 151 -1.59 -4.77 -2.40
N ARG A 152 -2.25 -5.81 -2.93
CA ARG A 152 -1.71 -7.18 -3.09
C ARG A 152 -0.38 -7.25 -3.84
N ALA A 153 -0.06 -6.26 -4.68
CA ALA A 153 1.23 -6.16 -5.35
C ALA A 153 2.41 -6.35 -4.39
N ASP A 154 2.32 -5.78 -3.18
CA ASP A 154 3.33 -5.89 -2.13
C ASP A 154 3.45 -7.32 -1.60
N VAL A 155 2.31 -7.96 -1.30
CA VAL A 155 2.25 -9.32 -0.76
C VAL A 155 2.73 -10.34 -1.78
N LEU A 156 2.35 -10.20 -3.05
CA LEU A 156 2.75 -11.09 -4.13
C LEU A 156 4.26 -10.99 -4.43
N ALA A 157 4.80 -9.77 -4.48
CA ALA A 157 6.23 -9.57 -4.64
C ALA A 157 7.00 -10.15 -3.44
N ALA A 158 6.50 -9.98 -2.22
CA ALA A 158 7.08 -10.55 -1.01
C ALA A 158 7.13 -12.08 -1.04
N PHE A 159 6.05 -12.73 -1.52
CA PHE A 159 5.98 -14.18 -1.64
C PHE A 159 7.11 -14.73 -2.51
N PHE A 160 7.25 -14.18 -3.72
CA PHE A 160 8.32 -14.60 -4.64
C PHE A 160 9.72 -14.18 -4.17
N TYR A 161 9.85 -13.01 -3.53
CA TYR A 161 11.11 -12.52 -2.94
C TYR A 161 11.63 -13.46 -1.84
N LEU A 162 10.77 -13.81 -0.87
CA LEU A 162 11.13 -14.73 0.21
C LEU A 162 11.33 -16.16 -0.32
N GLY A 163 10.51 -16.59 -1.27
CA GLY A 163 10.68 -17.87 -1.94
C GLY A 163 12.03 -17.99 -2.63
N SER A 164 12.48 -16.91 -3.28
CA SER A 164 13.83 -16.83 -3.86
C SER A 164 14.92 -16.96 -2.80
N ILE A 165 14.83 -16.24 -1.67
CA ILE A 165 15.81 -16.35 -0.57
C ILE A 165 15.86 -17.77 -0.01
N TYR A 166 14.69 -18.35 0.28
CA TYR A 166 14.58 -19.70 0.82
C TYR A 166 15.21 -20.73 -0.11
N LEU A 167 14.85 -20.72 -1.39
CA LEU A 167 15.40 -21.63 -2.39
C LEU A 167 16.92 -21.47 -2.56
N PHE A 168 17.46 -20.24 -2.45
CA PHE A 168 18.89 -19.99 -2.49
C PHE A 168 19.63 -20.61 -1.30
N PHE A 169 19.09 -20.46 -0.08
CA PHE A 169 19.64 -21.11 1.11
C PHE A 169 19.56 -22.63 1.02
N SER A 170 18.41 -23.18 0.61
CA SER A 170 18.23 -24.62 0.43
C SER A 170 19.06 -25.20 -0.71
N ALA A 171 19.47 -24.42 -1.70
CA ALA A 171 20.42 -24.85 -2.73
C ALA A 171 21.85 -24.96 -2.16
N SER A 172 22.17 -24.14 -1.16
CA SER A 172 23.51 -24.08 -0.56
C SER A 172 23.81 -25.22 0.43
N GLU A 173 22.80 -26.00 0.81
CA GLU A 173 22.94 -27.21 1.64
C GLU A 173 23.86 -28.26 1.00
N LYS A 174 24.83 -28.78 1.77
CA LYS A 174 25.85 -29.71 1.28
C LYS A 174 25.29 -31.06 0.84
N ASP A 175 24.25 -31.55 1.50
CA ASP A 175 23.71 -32.92 1.35
C ASP A 175 22.76 -33.09 0.16
N SER A 176 22.40 -32.00 -0.53
CA SER A 176 21.58 -32.07 -1.74
C SER A 176 22.38 -32.58 -2.95
N LEU A 177 21.79 -33.54 -3.70
CA LEU A 177 22.31 -33.98 -5.00
C LEU A 177 22.57 -32.78 -5.94
N ALA A 178 23.62 -32.85 -6.76
CA ALA A 178 24.04 -31.75 -7.63
C ALA A 178 22.91 -31.24 -8.55
N LYS A 179 22.10 -32.16 -9.11
CA LYS A 179 20.94 -31.80 -9.95
C LYS A 179 19.88 -31.02 -9.16
N THR A 180 19.56 -31.47 -7.95
CA THR A 180 18.60 -30.79 -7.06
C THR A 180 19.08 -29.39 -6.67
N ARG A 181 20.39 -29.23 -6.43
CA ARG A 181 20.98 -27.91 -6.14
C ARG A 181 20.82 -26.93 -7.32
N ILE A 182 21.09 -27.39 -8.55
CA ILE A 182 20.92 -26.57 -9.75
C ILE A 182 19.45 -26.19 -9.94
N PHE A 183 18.53 -27.15 -9.79
CA PHE A 183 17.09 -26.89 -9.89
C PHE A 183 16.63 -25.85 -8.86
N LYS A 184 16.98 -26.01 -7.58
CA LYS A 184 16.66 -25.03 -6.52
C LYS A 184 17.20 -23.63 -6.83
N TYR A 185 18.43 -23.54 -7.37
CA TYR A 185 19.03 -22.26 -7.75
C TYR A 185 18.31 -21.60 -8.94
N LEU A 186 17.97 -22.37 -9.99
CA LEU A 186 17.19 -21.86 -11.13
C LEU A 186 15.77 -21.46 -10.72
N ALA A 187 15.14 -22.23 -9.83
CA ALA A 187 13.85 -21.89 -9.24
C ALA A 187 13.93 -20.61 -8.42
N SER A 188 15.03 -20.38 -7.68
CA SER A 188 15.28 -19.13 -6.97
C SER A 188 15.38 -17.94 -7.92
N LEU A 189 16.16 -18.04 -9.01
CA LEU A 189 16.24 -16.99 -10.04
C LEU A 189 14.89 -16.72 -10.71
N SER A 190 14.12 -17.77 -10.97
CA SER A 190 12.77 -17.65 -11.55
C SER A 190 11.81 -16.95 -10.59
N ALA A 191 11.83 -17.31 -9.30
CA ALA A 191 11.08 -16.62 -8.27
C ALA A 191 11.48 -15.14 -8.18
N TYR A 192 12.77 -14.82 -8.27
CA TYR A 192 13.21 -13.42 -8.29
C TYR A 192 12.64 -12.63 -9.49
N ALA A 193 12.68 -13.22 -10.69
CA ALA A 193 12.07 -12.59 -11.88
C ALA A 193 10.56 -12.36 -11.70
N LEU A 194 9.85 -13.32 -11.10
CA LEU A 194 8.43 -13.19 -10.77
C LEU A 194 8.17 -12.11 -9.69
N ALA A 195 9.07 -11.95 -8.73
CA ALA A 195 9.00 -10.88 -7.73
C ALA A 195 9.08 -9.51 -8.39
N LEU A 196 10.05 -9.29 -9.29
CA LEU A 196 10.17 -8.06 -10.08
C LEU A 196 8.96 -7.82 -10.99
N GLY A 197 8.43 -8.87 -11.61
CA GLY A 197 7.21 -8.81 -12.41
C GLY A 197 5.94 -8.58 -11.59
N SER A 198 6.00 -8.69 -10.27
CA SER A 198 4.90 -8.38 -9.34
C SER A 198 5.01 -6.95 -8.82
N LYS A 199 6.20 -6.54 -8.37
CA LYS A 199 6.49 -5.18 -7.92
C LYS A 199 7.99 -4.88 -8.00
N GLU A 200 8.32 -3.71 -8.50
CA GLU A 200 9.67 -3.20 -8.71
C GLU A 200 10.53 -3.13 -7.43
N ILE A 201 9.90 -3.07 -6.26
CA ILE A 201 10.58 -3.03 -4.95
C ILE A 201 11.49 -4.25 -4.71
N ALA A 202 11.21 -5.39 -5.35
CA ALA A 202 12.01 -6.60 -5.24
C ALA A 202 13.46 -6.42 -5.72
N ILE A 203 13.79 -5.34 -6.44
CA ILE A 203 15.15 -5.03 -6.91
C ILE A 203 16.22 -5.03 -5.80
N CYS A 204 15.84 -4.94 -4.54
CA CYS A 204 16.73 -5.06 -3.38
C CYS A 204 17.32 -6.45 -3.14
N LEU A 205 16.74 -7.52 -3.72
CA LEU A 205 17.13 -8.91 -3.42
C LEU A 205 18.61 -9.26 -3.65
N PRO A 206 19.28 -8.81 -4.74
CA PRO A 206 20.67 -9.19 -5.00
C PRO A 206 21.61 -8.81 -3.85
N ALA A 207 21.33 -7.72 -3.13
CA ALA A 207 22.10 -7.34 -1.95
C ALA A 207 21.97 -8.39 -0.84
N VAL A 208 20.77 -8.87 -0.57
CA VAL A 208 20.53 -9.93 0.44
C VAL A 208 21.26 -11.23 0.07
N ILE A 209 21.24 -11.61 -1.20
CA ILE A 209 21.95 -12.80 -1.69
C ILE A 209 23.47 -12.64 -1.58
N LEU A 210 24.01 -11.49 -1.99
CA LEU A 210 25.44 -11.19 -1.95
C LEU A 210 25.99 -11.25 -0.51
N PHE A 211 25.24 -10.73 0.47
CA PHE A 211 25.65 -10.68 1.87
C PHE A 211 25.20 -11.89 2.70
N SER A 212 24.59 -12.90 2.08
CA SER A 212 24.31 -14.20 2.72
C SER A 212 25.50 -14.90 3.40
N PRO A 213 26.80 -14.71 3.02
CA PRO A 213 27.93 -15.32 3.73
C PRO A 213 28.10 -14.82 5.18
N LEU A 214 27.43 -13.73 5.56
CA LEU A 214 27.40 -13.28 6.96
C LEU A 214 26.72 -14.31 7.86
N VAL A 215 25.67 -14.95 7.35
CA VAL A 215 24.83 -15.89 8.10
C VAL A 215 25.04 -17.33 7.68
N THR A 216 25.52 -17.58 6.45
CA THR A 216 25.82 -18.92 5.94
C THR A 216 27.29 -19.30 6.06
N ARG A 217 27.63 -20.58 5.84
CA ARG A 217 29.01 -21.09 5.72
C ARG A 217 29.57 -20.95 4.29
N ALA A 218 28.89 -20.24 3.40
CA ALA A 218 29.30 -20.08 2.02
C ALA A 218 30.58 -19.24 1.91
N LYS A 219 31.47 -19.59 0.98
CA LYS A 219 32.66 -18.78 0.68
C LYS A 219 32.24 -17.51 -0.08
N PRO A 220 32.68 -16.32 0.35
CA PRO A 220 32.23 -15.05 -0.23
C PRO A 220 32.49 -14.96 -1.74
N GLY A 221 33.66 -15.42 -2.23
CA GLY A 221 33.96 -15.42 -3.66
C GLY A 221 33.02 -16.30 -4.50
N LYS A 222 32.56 -17.43 -3.95
CA LYS A 222 31.57 -18.29 -4.64
C LYS A 222 30.18 -17.65 -4.63
N THR A 223 29.80 -17.04 -3.51
CA THR A 223 28.52 -16.32 -3.42
C THR A 223 28.48 -15.12 -4.36
N LEU A 224 29.58 -14.39 -4.51
CA LEU A 224 29.68 -13.30 -5.49
C LEU A 224 29.32 -13.80 -6.90
N LEU A 225 29.94 -14.90 -7.36
CA LEU A 225 29.62 -15.51 -8.66
C LEU A 225 28.15 -15.95 -8.75
N LEU A 226 27.59 -16.53 -7.68
CA LEU A 226 26.19 -16.93 -7.65
C LEU A 226 25.21 -15.74 -7.56
N SER A 227 25.67 -14.56 -7.17
CA SER A 227 24.86 -13.32 -7.16
C SER A 227 24.83 -12.62 -8.52
N LEU A 228 25.80 -12.88 -9.41
CA LEU A 228 25.85 -12.26 -10.75
C LEU A 228 24.59 -12.53 -11.60
N PRO A 229 24.02 -13.75 -11.63
CA PRO A 229 22.76 -13.97 -12.35
C PRO A 229 21.57 -13.20 -11.77
N TYR A 230 21.53 -12.92 -10.46
CA TYR A 230 20.50 -12.05 -9.89
C TYR A 230 20.66 -10.62 -10.38
N LEU A 231 21.89 -10.08 -10.37
CA LEU A 231 22.16 -8.76 -10.94
C LEU A 231 21.81 -8.69 -12.43
N LEU A 232 22.09 -9.75 -13.19
CA LEU A 232 21.68 -9.83 -14.60
C LEU A 232 20.15 -9.77 -14.74
N VAL A 233 19.39 -10.50 -13.93
CA VAL A 233 17.92 -10.42 -13.94
C VAL A 233 17.44 -9.01 -13.59
N SER A 234 18.06 -8.32 -12.62
CA SER A 234 17.74 -6.92 -12.30
C SER A 234 17.99 -6.00 -13.49
N VAL A 235 19.13 -6.14 -14.17
CA VAL A 235 19.48 -5.35 -15.35
C VAL A 235 18.51 -5.62 -16.50
N LEU A 236 18.19 -6.89 -16.77
CA LEU A 236 17.22 -7.27 -17.81
C LEU A 236 15.84 -6.67 -17.52
N TYR A 237 15.38 -6.70 -16.27
CA TYR A 237 14.14 -6.04 -15.88
C TYR A 237 14.16 -4.53 -16.12
N LEU A 238 15.26 -3.85 -15.76
CA LEU A 238 15.40 -2.41 -16.01
C LEU A 238 15.45 -2.08 -17.52
N VAL A 239 16.09 -2.91 -18.33
CA VAL A 239 16.11 -2.79 -19.80
C VAL A 239 14.72 -2.97 -20.38
N LEU A 240 13.96 -3.98 -19.91
CA LEU A 240 12.57 -4.18 -20.31
C LEU A 240 11.71 -2.98 -19.95
N ARG A 241 11.87 -2.43 -18.73
CA ARG A 241 11.15 -1.23 -18.29
C ARG A 241 11.48 -0.01 -19.17
N LEU A 242 12.77 0.16 -19.52
CA LEU A 242 13.21 1.22 -20.42
C LEU A 242 12.61 1.05 -21.82
N ALA A 243 12.55 -0.18 -22.34
CA ALA A 243 11.96 -0.46 -23.65
C ALA A 243 10.45 -0.22 -23.68
N VAL A 244 9.74 -0.53 -22.59
CA VAL A 244 8.28 -0.43 -22.50
C VAL A 244 7.81 1.01 -22.18
N PHE A 245 8.45 1.69 -21.23
CA PHE A 245 7.99 3.01 -20.75
C PHE A 245 8.94 4.17 -21.09
N GLY A 246 10.10 3.89 -21.66
CA GLY A 246 11.12 4.93 -21.92
C GLY A 246 11.83 5.44 -20.65
N THR A 247 11.59 4.82 -19.49
CA THR A 247 12.24 5.18 -18.22
C THR A 247 12.62 3.96 -17.38
N ILE A 248 13.75 4.07 -16.67
CA ILE A 248 14.19 3.09 -15.67
C ILE A 248 13.68 3.42 -14.25
N LEU A 249 13.35 4.70 -14.01
CA LEU A 249 12.96 5.23 -12.71
C LEU A 249 11.53 5.76 -12.74
N GLY A 250 10.85 5.63 -11.60
CA GLY A 250 9.50 6.14 -11.42
C GLY A 250 8.41 5.26 -12.04
N GLY A 251 7.24 5.28 -11.41
CA GLY A 251 5.99 4.79 -12.01
C GLY A 251 4.96 5.89 -12.15
N TYR A 252 5.33 7.14 -11.83
CA TYR A 252 4.48 8.30 -12.04
C TYR A 252 5.17 9.24 -13.04
N GLN A 253 4.49 9.56 -14.15
CA GLN A 253 4.97 10.41 -15.23
C GLN A 253 4.32 11.81 -15.19
N GLY A 254 4.77 12.72 -16.05
CA GLY A 254 4.18 14.07 -16.21
C GLY A 254 4.46 15.04 -15.05
N GLY A 255 3.59 16.03 -14.88
CA GLY A 255 3.71 17.04 -13.82
C GLY A 255 3.70 16.42 -12.41
N PHE A 256 2.91 15.36 -12.23
CA PHE A 256 2.82 14.60 -10.98
C PHE A 256 4.12 13.88 -10.63
N GLY A 257 4.77 13.23 -11.60
CA GLY A 257 6.09 12.62 -11.43
C GLY A 257 7.19 13.64 -11.11
N ARG A 258 7.17 14.81 -11.78
CA ARG A 258 8.15 15.89 -11.53
C ARG A 258 8.01 16.50 -10.15
N ALA A 259 6.79 16.85 -9.74
CA ALA A 259 6.52 17.33 -8.39
C ALA A 259 7.05 16.33 -7.35
N LYS A 260 6.72 15.04 -7.50
CA LYS A 260 7.24 13.99 -6.60
C LYS A 260 8.76 13.94 -6.55
N SER A 261 9.44 13.97 -7.69
CA SER A 261 10.90 13.92 -7.74
C SER A 261 11.58 15.10 -7.03
N GLN A 262 10.95 16.29 -7.01
CA GLN A 262 11.46 17.49 -6.35
C GLN A 262 11.32 17.41 -4.82
N TYR A 263 10.35 16.64 -4.30
CA TYR A 263 10.10 16.48 -2.87
C TYR A 263 10.70 15.21 -2.25
N ILE A 264 11.43 14.39 -3.03
CA ILE A 264 12.05 13.13 -2.56
C ILE A 264 12.88 13.33 -1.28
N ILE A 265 13.75 14.34 -1.27
CA ILE A 265 14.62 14.61 -0.11
C ILE A 265 13.80 15.09 1.08
N GLN A 266 12.78 15.93 0.85
CA GLN A 266 11.93 16.47 1.92
C GLN A 266 11.10 15.37 2.57
N GLN A 267 10.63 14.38 1.80
CA GLN A 267 9.94 13.20 2.35
C GLN A 267 10.87 12.41 3.29
N TRP A 268 12.16 12.29 2.96
CA TRP A 268 13.13 11.63 3.86
C TRP A 268 13.36 12.36 5.17
N LEU A 269 13.27 13.68 5.13
CA LEU A 269 13.42 14.52 6.30
C LEU A 269 12.12 14.66 7.09
N ASP A 270 11.01 14.11 6.59
CA ASP A 270 9.73 14.14 7.30
C ASP A 270 9.80 13.25 8.56
N PRO A 271 9.71 13.84 9.77
CA PRO A 271 9.74 13.09 11.01
C PRO A 271 8.58 12.10 11.11
N GLN A 272 7.46 12.33 10.41
CA GLN A 272 6.29 11.46 10.45
C GLN A 272 6.63 10.05 9.96
N ILE A 273 7.37 9.90 8.85
CA ILE A 273 7.73 8.58 8.31
C ILE A 273 8.52 7.77 9.35
N TRP A 274 9.54 8.38 9.95
CA TRP A 274 10.40 7.74 10.93
C TRP A 274 9.69 7.44 12.25
N MET A 275 8.69 8.24 12.63
CA MET A 275 7.86 7.95 13.80
C MET A 275 6.88 6.80 13.53
N ARG A 276 6.29 6.68 12.33
CA ARG A 276 5.27 5.66 12.03
C ARG A 276 5.84 4.24 11.88
N LEU A 277 7.13 4.09 11.56
CA LEU A 277 7.79 2.78 11.49
C LEU A 277 7.76 2.02 12.83
N PRO A 278 8.27 2.59 13.95
CA PRO A 278 8.14 1.99 15.27
C PRO A 278 6.74 2.19 15.89
N PHE A 279 6.04 3.28 15.57
CA PHE A 279 4.72 3.63 16.12
C PHE A 279 3.62 3.71 15.05
N PRO A 280 3.20 2.57 14.47
CA PRO A 280 2.22 2.55 13.40
C PRO A 280 0.78 2.68 13.94
N VAL A 281 0.47 3.84 14.50
CA VAL A 281 -0.85 4.16 15.06
C VAL A 281 -1.66 4.93 14.02
N ASN A 282 -2.87 4.47 13.70
CA ASN A 282 -3.86 5.29 12.99
C ASN A 282 -4.66 6.07 14.04
N ILE A 283 -4.52 7.40 14.04
CA ILE A 283 -5.11 8.27 15.07
C ILE A 283 -6.64 8.26 15.02
N ALA A 284 -7.23 8.07 13.84
CA ALA A 284 -8.67 7.99 13.68
C ALA A 284 -9.24 6.68 14.22
N ALA A 285 -8.58 5.55 13.91
CA ALA A 285 -8.99 4.23 14.39
C ALA A 285 -8.90 4.10 15.92
N THR A 286 -7.91 4.75 16.54
CA THR A 286 -7.63 4.58 17.98
C THR A 286 -8.02 5.77 18.84
N GLY A 287 -8.43 6.89 18.23
CA GLY A 287 -8.47 8.19 18.89
C GLY A 287 -7.07 8.75 19.21
N PRO A 288 -6.99 10.01 19.70
CA PRO A 288 -5.74 10.65 20.15
C PRO A 288 -5.29 10.10 21.51
N VAL A 289 -5.17 8.78 21.62
CA VAL A 289 -4.85 8.11 22.87
C VAL A 289 -3.32 8.02 22.98
N LEU A 290 -2.75 8.62 24.03
CA LEU A 290 -1.31 8.53 24.35
C LEU A 290 -0.86 7.09 24.67
N PHE A 291 -1.81 6.24 25.07
CA PHE A 291 -1.55 4.91 25.61
C PHE A 291 -0.78 3.96 24.67
N PRO A 292 -1.14 3.79 23.37
CA PRO A 292 -0.38 2.92 22.47
C PRO A 292 1.03 3.46 22.23
N PHE A 293 1.19 4.78 22.11
CA PHE A 293 2.50 5.42 21.98
C PHE A 293 3.38 5.17 23.21
N LEU A 294 2.83 5.32 24.42
CA LEU A 294 3.55 5.06 25.67
C LEU A 294 3.93 3.58 25.79
N ILE A 295 3.00 2.65 25.52
CA ILE A 295 3.30 1.21 25.59
C ILE A 295 4.41 0.84 24.61
N ILE A 296 4.23 1.18 23.33
CA ILE A 296 5.21 0.86 22.29
C ILE A 296 6.55 1.51 22.62
N GLY A 297 6.53 2.77 23.08
CA GLY A 297 7.72 3.54 23.40
C GLY A 297 8.48 2.97 24.60
N SER A 298 7.77 2.59 25.66
CA SER A 298 8.34 1.89 26.80
C SER A 298 8.90 0.52 26.41
N CYS A 299 8.18 -0.24 25.58
CA CYS A 299 8.67 -1.52 25.05
C CYS A 299 9.97 -1.33 24.28
N LEU A 300 9.99 -0.43 23.28
CA LEU A 300 11.17 -0.12 22.45
C LEU A 300 12.35 0.42 23.27
N SER A 301 12.09 1.28 24.24
CA SER A 301 13.13 1.82 25.13
C SER A 301 13.75 0.74 26.01
N LEU A 302 12.91 -0.11 26.61
CA LEU A 302 13.37 -1.22 27.42
C LEU A 302 14.14 -2.25 26.59
N LEU A 303 13.75 -2.45 25.33
CA LEU A 303 14.48 -3.31 24.40
C LEU A 303 15.84 -2.76 24.02
N LEU A 304 15.92 -1.46 23.74
CA LEU A 304 17.19 -0.80 23.48
C LEU A 304 18.13 -0.95 24.68
N PHE A 305 17.60 -0.79 25.90
CA PHE A 305 18.36 -1.05 27.13
C PHE A 305 18.87 -2.49 27.20
N LEU A 306 18.02 -3.49 26.92
CA LEU A 306 18.42 -4.90 26.93
C LEU A 306 19.45 -5.24 25.83
N LEU A 307 19.38 -4.59 24.66
CA LEU A 307 20.39 -4.68 23.60
C LEU A 307 21.74 -4.16 24.09
N ILE A 308 21.76 -2.99 24.75
CA ILE A 308 22.97 -2.42 25.32
C ILE A 308 23.56 -3.37 26.37
N VAL A 309 22.75 -3.92 27.27
CA VAL A 309 23.19 -4.92 28.27
C VAL A 309 23.85 -6.12 27.58
N ARG A 310 23.20 -6.72 26.57
CA ARG A 310 23.76 -7.87 25.84
C ARG A 310 25.04 -7.54 25.07
N ALA A 311 25.13 -6.34 24.51
CA ALA A 311 26.32 -5.85 23.81
C ALA A 311 27.50 -5.66 24.78
N VAL A 312 27.26 -5.05 25.94
CA VAL A 312 28.27 -4.90 27.02
C VAL A 312 28.74 -6.27 27.52
N MET A 313 27.82 -7.24 27.65
CA MET A 313 28.15 -8.62 28.02
C MET A 313 28.87 -9.41 26.91
N ARG A 314 29.14 -8.80 25.73
CA ARG A 314 29.75 -9.44 24.54
C ARG A 314 29.05 -10.74 24.12
N SER A 315 27.74 -10.81 24.37
CA SER A 315 26.92 -12.01 24.16
C SER A 315 26.27 -12.08 22.76
N LEU A 316 26.44 -11.04 21.94
CA LEU A 316 25.81 -10.90 20.62
C LEU A 316 26.63 -11.53 19.50
N GLU A 317 25.96 -12.22 18.57
CA GLU A 317 26.55 -12.61 17.29
C GLU A 317 26.29 -11.54 16.22
N TRP A 318 27.24 -10.63 16.06
CA TRP A 318 27.16 -9.49 15.14
C TRP A 318 26.88 -9.85 13.68
N SER A 319 27.16 -11.09 13.26
CA SER A 319 26.96 -11.50 11.86
C SER A 319 25.49 -11.60 11.49
N GLN A 320 24.63 -12.08 12.40
CA GLN A 320 23.18 -12.12 12.17
C GLN A 320 22.59 -10.70 12.14
N TYR A 321 23.01 -9.83 13.07
CA TYR A 321 22.62 -8.41 13.05
C TYR A 321 23.08 -7.68 11.80
N SER A 322 24.30 -7.93 11.34
CA SER A 322 24.84 -7.32 10.12
C SER A 322 24.05 -7.76 8.89
N PHE A 323 23.66 -9.04 8.81
CA PHE A 323 22.81 -9.52 7.73
C PHE A 323 21.41 -8.90 7.75
N VAL A 324 20.77 -8.84 8.93
CA VAL A 324 19.45 -8.18 9.07
C VAL A 324 19.55 -6.69 8.76
N LEU A 325 20.64 -6.03 9.14
CA LEU A 325 20.89 -4.63 8.80
C LEU A 325 21.05 -4.43 7.29
N VAL A 326 21.81 -5.29 6.61
CA VAL A 326 21.92 -5.24 5.14
C VAL A 326 20.56 -5.47 4.50
N TRP A 327 19.78 -6.43 4.98
CA TRP A 327 18.43 -6.67 4.47
C TRP A 327 17.54 -5.43 4.68
N LEU A 328 17.54 -4.85 5.87
CA LEU A 328 16.79 -3.62 6.20
C LEU A 328 17.20 -2.45 5.31
N LEU A 329 18.50 -2.17 5.16
CA LEU A 329 18.99 -1.10 4.31
C LEU A 329 18.66 -1.34 2.83
N SER A 330 18.76 -2.59 2.38
CA SER A 330 18.44 -2.94 1.00
C SER A 330 16.96 -2.73 0.67
N THR A 331 16.03 -2.99 1.61
CA THR A 331 14.59 -2.76 1.40
C THR A 331 14.21 -1.30 1.63
N LEU A 332 14.97 -0.56 2.44
CA LEU A 332 14.79 0.88 2.66
C LEU A 332 15.16 1.72 1.42
N VAL A 333 16.21 1.34 0.68
CA VAL A 333 16.71 2.11 -0.47
C VAL A 333 15.64 2.28 -1.57
N PRO A 334 14.93 1.25 -2.06
CA PRO A 334 13.88 1.44 -3.06
C PRO A 334 12.70 2.31 -2.58
N LEU A 335 12.50 2.42 -1.26
CA LEU A 335 11.49 3.30 -0.66
C LEU A 335 11.89 4.78 -0.73
N LEU A 336 13.13 5.09 -1.16
CA LEU A 336 13.65 6.45 -1.29
C LEU A 336 12.79 7.38 -2.16
N GLY A 337 11.94 6.85 -3.03
CA GLY A 337 11.11 7.64 -3.96
C GLY A 337 9.62 7.70 -3.67
N ILE A 338 9.14 7.25 -2.49
CA ILE A 338 7.72 6.93 -2.30
C ILE A 338 7.13 7.60 -1.04
N TRP A 339 6.02 8.32 -1.26
CA TRP A 339 5.01 8.91 -0.35
C TRP A 339 5.23 8.73 1.16
N GLY A 340 5.07 9.83 1.91
CA GLY A 340 5.02 9.79 3.37
C GLY A 340 3.82 9.01 3.89
N ILE A 341 4.00 8.35 5.04
CA ILE A 341 2.92 7.71 5.80
C ILE A 341 2.29 8.78 6.67
N ASP A 342 1.02 9.07 6.43
CA ASP A 342 0.30 10.10 7.15
C ASP A 342 -0.27 9.57 8.50
N PRO A 343 -0.92 10.42 9.31
CA PRO A 343 -1.52 10.00 10.57
C PRO A 343 -2.64 8.97 10.48
N MET A 344 -3.22 8.78 9.30
CA MET A 344 -4.27 7.81 8.97
C MET A 344 -3.68 6.53 8.38
N LEU A 345 -2.35 6.43 8.29
CA LEU A 345 -1.60 5.33 7.71
C LEU A 345 -1.84 5.14 6.20
N HIS A 346 -2.21 6.20 5.47
CA HIS A 346 -2.18 6.13 4.01
C HIS A 346 -0.78 5.77 3.52
N ASN A 347 -0.72 4.91 2.50
CA ASN A 347 0.52 4.38 1.92
C ASN A 347 1.37 3.52 2.89
N SER A 348 0.81 3.08 4.02
CA SER A 348 1.47 2.16 4.97
C SER A 348 1.94 0.86 4.31
N ARG A 349 1.25 0.38 3.27
CA ARG A 349 1.67 -0.81 2.52
C ARG A 349 3.07 -0.70 1.89
N LEU A 350 3.58 0.52 1.67
CA LEU A 350 4.88 0.72 1.04
C LEU A 350 6.02 0.17 1.88
N VAL A 351 5.90 0.24 3.21
CA VAL A 351 6.93 -0.25 4.12
C VAL A 351 6.82 -1.75 4.42
N PHE A 352 5.92 -2.48 3.74
CA PHE A 352 5.73 -3.93 3.91
C PHE A 352 7.03 -4.74 3.73
N PHE A 353 7.91 -4.34 2.81
CA PHE A 353 9.24 -4.98 2.65
C PHE A 353 10.21 -4.64 3.78
N LEU A 354 10.08 -3.46 4.37
CA LEU A 354 10.91 -2.99 5.47
C LEU A 354 10.54 -3.69 6.78
N THR A 355 9.26 -4.00 6.99
CA THR A 355 8.78 -4.69 8.19
C THR A 355 9.30 -6.13 8.32
N MET A 356 9.61 -6.81 7.20
CA MET A 356 10.16 -8.18 7.23
C MET A 356 11.48 -8.29 8.04
N PRO A 357 12.58 -7.58 7.68
CA PRO A 357 13.80 -7.60 8.49
C PRO A 357 13.62 -6.89 9.84
N MET A 358 12.76 -5.87 9.95
CA MET A 358 12.49 -5.22 11.25
C MET A 358 11.92 -6.19 12.28
N ALA A 359 10.98 -7.05 11.87
CA ALA A 359 10.35 -8.05 12.74
C ALA A 359 11.35 -9.11 13.26
N VAL A 360 12.53 -9.23 12.64
CA VAL A 360 13.61 -10.11 13.09
C VAL A 360 14.38 -9.54 14.27
N LEU A 361 14.63 -8.23 14.27
CA LEU A 361 15.56 -7.58 15.21
C LEU A 361 15.23 -7.89 16.68
N PHE A 362 13.94 -7.86 17.01
CA PHE A 362 13.47 -8.09 18.36
C PHE A 362 13.65 -9.56 18.81
N PRO A 363 13.10 -10.58 18.13
CA PRO A 363 13.26 -11.97 18.58
C PRO A 363 14.70 -12.44 18.54
N LEU A 364 15.50 -11.91 17.61
CA LEU A 364 16.95 -12.13 17.57
C LEU A 364 17.61 -11.64 18.86
N LEU A 365 17.31 -10.41 19.30
CA LEU A 365 17.78 -9.88 20.58
C LEU A 365 17.38 -10.76 21.78
N LEU A 366 16.19 -11.33 21.75
CA LEU A 366 15.67 -12.11 22.87
C LEU A 366 16.31 -13.50 22.97
N LEU A 367 16.35 -14.20 21.85
CA LEU A 367 16.49 -15.66 21.82
C LEU A 367 17.82 -16.11 21.22
N GLN A 368 18.62 -15.18 20.68
CA GLN A 368 19.96 -15.52 20.22
C GLN A 368 20.77 -16.15 21.38
N PRO A 369 21.37 -17.32 21.16
CA PRO A 369 22.23 -17.97 22.16
C PRO A 369 23.45 -17.11 22.50
N ASP A 370 24.04 -17.33 23.69
CA ASP A 370 25.20 -16.56 24.14
C ASP A 370 26.44 -16.90 23.30
N ARG A 371 27.02 -15.89 22.64
CA ARG A 371 28.23 -16.04 21.82
C ARG A 371 29.35 -16.79 22.53
N GLN A 372 29.56 -16.57 23.83
CA GLN A 372 30.65 -17.23 24.57
C GLN A 372 30.34 -18.70 24.86
N ALA A 373 29.10 -19.02 25.25
CA ALA A 373 28.66 -20.41 25.37
C ALA A 373 28.79 -21.19 24.04
N LEU A 374 28.63 -20.50 22.91
CA LEU A 374 28.84 -21.08 21.58
C LEU A 374 30.32 -21.26 21.20
N LEU A 375 31.25 -20.54 21.83
CA LEU A 375 32.68 -20.72 21.65
C LEU A 375 33.24 -21.83 22.56
N GLU A 376 32.58 -22.07 23.69
CA GLU A 376 32.95 -23.07 24.70
C GLU A 376 32.36 -24.47 24.44
N SER A 377 31.42 -24.63 23.52
CA SER A 377 30.89 -25.95 23.13
C SER A 377 31.98 -26.79 22.45
N PRO A 378 32.20 -28.07 22.84
CA PRO A 378 33.27 -28.90 22.28
C PRO A 378 33.12 -29.00 20.76
N GLN A 379 34.13 -28.54 20.03
CA GLN A 379 34.24 -28.80 18.61
C GLN A 379 34.57 -30.28 18.42
N GLU A 380 33.91 -30.95 17.45
CA GLU A 380 34.35 -32.29 17.02
C GLU A 380 35.86 -32.25 16.73
N PRO A 381 36.64 -33.21 17.26
CA PRO A 381 38.08 -33.21 17.09
C PRO A 381 38.41 -33.28 15.60
N ASN A 382 39.21 -32.32 15.16
CA ASN A 382 39.80 -32.32 13.83
C ASN A 382 40.70 -33.57 13.70
N PRO A 383 40.51 -34.46 12.70
CA PRO A 383 41.25 -35.72 12.57
C PRO A 383 42.77 -35.58 12.35
N LYS A 384 43.30 -34.36 12.41
CA LYS A 384 44.71 -34.04 12.18
C LYS A 384 45.48 -33.63 13.44
N ASP A 385 44.81 -33.51 14.58
CA ASP A 385 45.43 -33.01 15.82
C ASP A 385 45.83 -34.15 16.78
N GLU A 386 45.72 -35.42 16.39
CA GLU A 386 46.11 -36.59 17.21
C GLU A 386 47.62 -36.93 17.22
N ALA A 387 48.48 -36.04 16.73
CA ALA A 387 49.91 -36.36 16.61
C ALA A 387 50.84 -35.23 17.07
N ASN A 388 50.77 -34.82 18.35
CA ASN A 388 51.97 -34.40 19.09
C ASN A 388 51.72 -34.22 20.60
N PRO A 389 52.29 -35.07 21.49
CA PRO A 389 52.23 -34.85 22.93
C PRO A 389 53.60 -34.42 23.47
N LYS A 390 54.00 -33.17 23.28
CA LYS A 390 55.07 -32.50 24.04
C LYS A 390 54.84 -30.98 24.01
N ASP A 391 54.52 -30.39 25.15
CA ASP A 391 55.34 -29.35 25.77
C ASP A 391 54.70 -28.88 27.09
N GLU A 392 55.60 -28.55 28.01
CA GLU A 392 55.46 -28.47 29.46
C GLU A 392 54.76 -27.20 29.97
N ASP A 393 54.03 -27.41 31.07
CA ASP A 393 53.95 -26.61 32.30
C ASP A 393 54.43 -25.15 32.29
N TYR A 394 53.47 -24.22 32.41
CA TYR A 394 53.64 -22.95 33.13
C TYR A 394 52.34 -22.64 33.90
N PRO A 395 52.36 -22.53 35.23
CA PRO A 395 51.20 -22.05 35.98
C PRO A 395 51.16 -20.52 35.89
N ASN A 396 50.19 -19.98 35.15
CA ASN A 396 49.86 -18.55 35.28
C ASN A 396 49.15 -18.33 36.62
N GLU A 397 49.76 -17.50 37.47
CA GLU A 397 49.17 -16.97 38.69
C GLU A 397 47.93 -16.10 38.40
N GLU A 398 47.00 -16.10 39.37
CA GLU A 398 45.80 -15.26 39.49
C GLU A 398 44.53 -15.63 38.69
N ASP A 399 44.10 -16.90 38.71
CA ASP A 399 42.67 -17.21 38.52
C ASP A 399 42.07 -17.77 39.80
N ASN A 400 41.37 -16.92 40.57
CA ASN A 400 40.59 -17.35 41.73
C ASN A 400 39.33 -18.09 41.24
N PRO A 401 39.26 -19.42 41.30
CA PRO A 401 38.21 -20.19 40.63
C PRO A 401 36.82 -19.90 41.21
N LYS A 402 36.74 -19.44 42.46
CA LYS A 402 35.48 -19.03 43.10
C LYS A 402 34.95 -17.70 42.55
N LYS A 403 35.82 -16.74 42.20
CA LYS A 403 35.41 -15.48 41.56
C LYS A 403 34.93 -15.71 40.14
N ASP A 404 35.57 -16.62 39.40
CA ASP A 404 35.20 -16.90 38.02
C ASP A 404 33.89 -17.71 37.91
N ALA A 405 33.66 -18.67 38.83
CA ALA A 405 32.38 -19.36 38.98
C ALA A 405 31.23 -18.40 39.34
N SER A 406 31.46 -17.49 40.30
CA SER A 406 30.47 -16.48 40.70
C SER A 406 30.12 -15.50 39.57
N ARG A 407 31.11 -15.09 38.75
CA ARG A 407 30.89 -14.25 37.56
C ARG A 407 30.08 -15.00 36.48
N LYS A 408 30.36 -16.28 36.26
CA LYS A 408 29.60 -17.14 35.31
C LYS A 408 28.16 -17.34 35.75
N ASP A 409 27.91 -17.58 37.04
CA ASP A 409 26.55 -17.71 37.59
C ASP A 409 25.77 -16.39 37.52
N LEU A 410 26.41 -15.26 37.86
CA LEU A 410 25.80 -13.94 37.73
C LEU A 410 25.42 -13.62 36.27
N ARG A 411 26.31 -13.91 35.32
CA ARG A 411 26.05 -13.76 33.88
C ARG A 411 24.86 -14.62 33.44
N LYS A 412 24.83 -15.89 33.84
CA LYS A 412 23.74 -16.83 33.50
C LYS A 412 22.40 -16.36 34.06
N ASN A 413 22.37 -15.89 35.30
CA ASN A 413 21.17 -15.33 35.93
C ASN A 413 20.71 -14.04 35.26
N CYS A 414 21.65 -13.15 34.90
CA CYS A 414 21.38 -11.93 34.16
C CYS A 414 20.76 -12.24 32.78
N LEU A 415 21.36 -13.16 32.01
CA LEU A 415 20.81 -13.59 30.71
C LEU A 415 19.43 -14.25 30.84
N LYS A 416 19.19 -15.02 31.91
CA LYS A 416 17.86 -15.59 32.20
C LYS A 416 16.83 -14.50 32.49
N ALA A 417 17.18 -13.51 33.30
CA ALA A 417 16.32 -12.36 33.59
C ALA A 417 16.02 -11.54 32.32
N VAL A 418 17.06 -11.25 31.52
CA VAL A 418 16.92 -10.59 30.21
C VAL A 418 15.90 -11.33 29.34
N ARG A 419 15.99 -12.67 29.23
CA ARG A 419 15.05 -13.48 28.45
C ARG A 419 13.61 -13.42 28.95
N ILE A 420 13.40 -13.48 30.27
CA ILE A 420 12.05 -13.43 30.86
C ILE A 420 11.41 -12.06 30.65
N ILE A 421 12.12 -10.98 30.97
CA ILE A 421 11.64 -9.60 30.80
C ILE A 421 11.34 -9.34 29.31
N SER A 422 12.25 -9.76 28.44
CA SER A 422 12.08 -9.68 27.00
C SER A 422 10.83 -10.40 26.48
N ALA A 423 10.56 -11.62 26.95
CA ALA A 423 9.37 -12.37 26.57
C ALA A 423 8.08 -11.66 27.00
N LEU A 424 8.06 -11.04 28.19
CA LEU A 424 6.92 -10.24 28.64
C LEU A 424 6.70 -9.02 27.73
N ILE A 425 7.76 -8.28 27.41
CA ILE A 425 7.70 -7.14 26.47
C ILE A 425 7.15 -7.58 25.11
N PHE A 426 7.59 -8.75 24.61
CA PHE A 426 7.14 -9.28 23.33
C PHE A 426 5.63 -9.50 23.30
N VAL A 427 5.09 -10.11 24.35
CA VAL A 427 3.66 -10.39 24.46
C VAL A 427 2.86 -9.09 24.49
N ILE A 428 3.33 -8.09 25.25
CA ILE A 428 2.69 -6.77 25.33
C ILE A 428 2.75 -6.06 23.96
N LEU A 429 3.91 -6.04 23.31
CA LEU A 429 4.11 -5.38 22.02
C LEU A 429 3.27 -6.05 20.92
N THR A 430 3.32 -7.38 20.81
CA THR A 430 2.56 -8.14 19.81
C THR A 430 1.06 -8.04 20.06
N GLY A 431 0.62 -8.06 21.33
CA GLY A 431 -0.79 -7.84 21.68
C GLY A 431 -1.27 -6.44 21.32
N THR A 432 -0.43 -5.41 21.54
CA THR A 432 -0.73 -4.03 21.15
C THR A 432 -0.81 -3.89 19.63
N TYR A 433 0.13 -4.50 18.89
CA TYR A 433 0.14 -4.50 17.43
C TYR A 433 -1.08 -5.23 16.86
N LEU A 434 -1.43 -6.39 17.44
CA LEU A 434 -2.64 -7.12 17.06
C LEU A 434 -3.90 -6.29 17.26
N TRP A 435 -4.04 -5.64 18.42
CA TRP A 435 -5.17 -4.74 18.68
C TRP A 435 -5.22 -3.59 17.66
N LEU A 436 -4.09 -2.91 17.40
CA LEU A 436 -4.00 -1.87 16.37
C LEU A 436 -4.40 -2.39 15.00
N SER A 437 -3.92 -3.57 14.62
CA SER A 437 -4.19 -4.17 13.31
C SER A 437 -5.68 -4.49 13.13
N LEU A 438 -6.34 -4.98 14.18
CA LEU A 438 -7.79 -5.22 14.15
C LEU A 438 -8.58 -3.91 14.04
N SER A 439 -8.15 -2.85 14.75
CA SER A 439 -8.76 -1.52 14.66
C SER A 439 -8.64 -0.91 13.27
N VAL A 440 -7.47 -1.01 12.63
CA VAL A 440 -7.27 -0.50 11.26
C VAL A 440 -8.05 -1.34 10.25
N ASN A 441 -8.13 -2.67 10.41
CA ASN A 441 -8.91 -3.52 9.50
C ASN A 441 -10.41 -3.22 9.53
N ARG A 442 -10.92 -2.79 10.69
CA ARG A 442 -12.31 -2.34 10.80
C ARG A 442 -12.62 -1.16 9.86
N LEU A 443 -11.72 -0.18 9.73
CA LEU A 443 -11.92 0.97 8.83
C LEU A 443 -12.04 0.53 7.36
N TRP A 444 -11.23 -0.45 6.94
CA TRP A 444 -11.32 -1.03 5.60
C TRP A 444 -12.62 -1.81 5.37
N SER A 445 -13.14 -2.45 6.42
CA SER A 445 -14.42 -3.15 6.36
C SER A 445 -15.60 -2.18 6.25
N GLU A 446 -15.58 -1.11 7.05
CA GLU A 446 -16.55 -0.02 6.97
C GLU A 446 -16.52 0.65 5.59
N ALA A 447 -15.34 0.96 5.05
CA ALA A 447 -15.19 1.50 3.68
C ALA A 447 -15.83 0.59 2.62
N GLY A 448 -15.57 -0.72 2.68
CA GLY A 448 -16.22 -1.69 1.80
C GLY A 448 -17.74 -1.73 1.95
N HIS A 449 -18.25 -1.64 3.18
CA HIS A 449 -19.69 -1.56 3.43
C HIS A 449 -20.30 -0.30 2.82
N THR A 450 -19.68 0.87 2.99
CA THR A 450 -20.10 2.13 2.37
C THR A 450 -20.18 2.00 0.85
N VAL A 451 -19.12 1.52 0.19
CA VAL A 451 -19.10 1.38 -1.28
C VAL A 451 -20.19 0.43 -1.77
N SER A 452 -20.40 -0.69 -1.06
CA SER A 452 -21.49 -1.62 -1.36
C SER A 452 -22.88 -0.96 -1.18
N ALA A 453 -23.05 -0.15 -0.14
CA ALA A 453 -24.30 0.56 0.13
C ALA A 453 -24.63 1.58 -0.96
N VAL A 454 -23.63 2.41 -1.35
CA VAL A 454 -23.73 3.35 -2.47
C VAL A 454 -24.17 2.63 -3.75
N ARG A 455 -23.52 1.51 -4.09
CA ARG A 455 -23.88 0.72 -5.28
C ARG A 455 -25.34 0.26 -5.24
N LYS A 456 -25.77 -0.37 -4.14
CA LYS A 456 -27.13 -0.92 -4.01
C LYS A 456 -28.20 0.16 -4.09
N GLN A 457 -27.96 1.33 -3.51
CA GLN A 457 -28.90 2.45 -3.58
C GLN A 457 -28.93 3.09 -4.96
N CYS A 458 -27.79 3.17 -5.64
CA CYS A 458 -27.73 3.57 -7.04
C CYS A 458 -28.52 2.59 -7.93
N GLU A 459 -28.40 1.28 -7.70
CA GLU A 459 -29.22 0.26 -8.41
C GLU A 459 -30.71 0.48 -8.17
N SER A 460 -31.14 0.73 -6.91
CA SER A 460 -32.55 1.02 -6.59
C SER A 460 -33.05 2.29 -7.26
N LEU A 461 -32.28 3.38 -7.15
CA LEU A 461 -32.60 4.67 -7.76
C LEU A 461 -32.72 4.56 -9.29
N ALA A 462 -31.83 3.79 -9.92
CA ALA A 462 -31.88 3.57 -11.35
C ALA A 462 -33.17 2.84 -11.79
N LEU A 463 -33.77 1.99 -10.95
CA LEU A 463 -35.05 1.33 -11.22
C LEU A 463 -36.24 2.29 -11.04
N GLU A 464 -36.15 3.23 -10.10
CA GLU A 464 -37.20 4.22 -9.80
C GLU A 464 -37.25 5.36 -10.84
N LEU A 465 -36.11 5.71 -11.42
CA LEU A 465 -36.02 6.76 -12.44
C LEU A 465 -36.80 6.40 -13.71
N ALA A 466 -37.69 7.31 -14.11
CA ALA A 466 -38.48 7.19 -15.34
C ALA A 466 -37.61 6.91 -16.59
N PRO A 467 -38.14 6.22 -17.61
CA PRO A 467 -37.40 5.91 -18.84
C PRO A 467 -36.80 7.17 -19.47
N GLY A 468 -35.50 7.15 -19.80
CA GLY A 468 -34.79 8.28 -20.41
C GLY A 468 -34.34 9.38 -19.44
N LYS A 469 -34.70 9.32 -18.15
CA LYS A 469 -34.18 10.24 -17.14
C LYS A 469 -32.84 9.75 -16.57
N SER A 470 -31.97 10.71 -16.26
CA SER A 470 -30.72 10.52 -15.53
C SER A 470 -30.77 11.20 -14.16
N ALA A 471 -29.91 10.77 -13.24
CA ALA A 471 -29.68 11.44 -11.97
C ALA A 471 -28.21 11.78 -11.76
N ILE A 472 -27.96 12.81 -10.95
CA ILE A 472 -26.62 13.22 -10.53
C ILE A 472 -26.45 12.89 -9.06
N ILE A 473 -25.37 12.18 -8.74
CA ILE A 473 -24.98 11.83 -7.38
C ILE A 473 -23.82 12.73 -6.93
N LEU A 474 -24.07 13.47 -5.86
CA LEU A 474 -23.10 14.34 -5.19
C LEU A 474 -22.69 13.76 -3.84
N GLY A 475 -21.55 14.19 -3.31
CA GLY A 475 -21.08 13.78 -1.99
C GLY A 475 -20.60 12.32 -1.90
N ILE A 476 -20.20 11.74 -3.05
CA ILE A 476 -19.68 10.37 -3.09
C ILE A 476 -18.55 10.22 -2.06
N PRO A 477 -18.57 9.15 -1.24
CA PRO A 477 -17.61 8.95 -0.17
C PRO A 477 -16.26 8.47 -0.75
N GLU A 478 -15.16 9.14 -0.38
CA GLU A 478 -13.84 8.97 -1.03
C GLU A 478 -12.78 8.28 -0.15
N ASP A 479 -12.82 8.53 1.16
CA ASP A 479 -11.89 7.97 2.13
C ASP A 479 -12.57 7.81 3.49
N ASN A 480 -12.38 6.65 4.11
CA ASN A 480 -12.76 6.36 5.49
C ASN A 480 -11.51 6.27 6.36
N GLU A 481 -10.96 7.43 6.70
CA GLU A 481 -9.91 7.59 7.70
C GLU A 481 -8.63 6.77 7.42
N GLY A 482 -8.20 6.73 6.15
CA GLY A 482 -7.07 5.91 5.71
C GLY A 482 -7.45 4.74 4.79
N ALA A 483 -8.74 4.39 4.74
CA ALA A 483 -9.28 3.36 3.88
C ALA A 483 -10.02 3.99 2.69
N PHE A 484 -9.41 3.94 1.52
CA PHE A 484 -9.98 4.51 0.30
C PHE A 484 -11.36 3.89 -0.02
N GLU A 485 -12.29 4.71 -0.49
CA GLU A 485 -13.65 4.34 -0.93
C GLU A 485 -13.78 4.57 -2.44
N ILE A 486 -14.50 5.60 -2.91
CA ILE A 486 -14.69 5.87 -4.34
C ILE A 486 -13.86 7.10 -4.74
N LEU A 487 -12.65 6.84 -5.24
CA LEU A 487 -11.63 7.88 -5.46
C LEU A 487 -11.98 9.01 -6.44
N ASN A 488 -12.76 8.74 -7.48
CA ASN A 488 -13.00 9.70 -8.56
C ASN A 488 -14.21 9.30 -9.42
N GLY A 489 -14.53 10.11 -10.43
CA GLY A 489 -15.65 9.82 -11.33
C GLY A 489 -15.47 8.53 -12.14
N SER A 490 -14.23 8.10 -12.40
CA SER A 490 -13.94 6.84 -13.10
C SER A 490 -14.28 5.64 -12.21
N THR A 491 -13.80 5.61 -10.97
CA THR A 491 -14.11 4.50 -10.05
C THR A 491 -15.61 4.41 -9.76
N PHE A 492 -16.30 5.55 -9.65
CA PHE A 492 -17.77 5.59 -9.57
C PHE A 492 -18.45 5.00 -10.82
N HIS A 493 -17.99 5.35 -12.01
CA HIS A 493 -18.50 4.77 -13.26
C HIS A 493 -18.34 3.24 -13.28
N HIS A 494 -17.18 2.72 -12.87
CA HIS A 494 -16.94 1.27 -12.82
C HIS A 494 -17.74 0.55 -11.74
N LEU A 495 -18.00 1.20 -10.60
CA LEU A 495 -18.91 0.67 -9.58
C LEU A 495 -20.30 0.34 -10.14
N LEU A 496 -20.76 1.14 -11.11
CA LEU A 496 -22.07 1.08 -11.74
C LEU A 496 -22.09 0.33 -13.08
N SER A 497 -20.97 -0.31 -13.45
CA SER A 497 -20.80 -1.06 -14.69
C SER A 497 -20.69 -2.58 -14.43
N PRO A 498 -21.04 -3.43 -15.40
CA PRO A 498 -20.71 -4.85 -15.33
C PRO A 498 -19.19 -5.07 -15.15
N PRO A 499 -18.77 -6.08 -14.37
CA PRO A 499 -19.57 -7.16 -13.78
C PRO A 499 -20.10 -6.86 -12.37
N LEU A 500 -19.93 -5.63 -11.87
CA LEU A 500 -20.34 -5.24 -10.51
C LEU A 500 -21.85 -4.95 -10.42
N THR A 501 -22.46 -4.61 -11.54
CA THR A 501 -23.91 -4.50 -11.74
C THR A 501 -24.37 -5.44 -12.85
N GLN A 502 -25.65 -5.81 -12.87
CA GLN A 502 -26.22 -6.66 -13.95
C GLN A 502 -26.34 -5.91 -15.28
N THR A 503 -26.66 -4.62 -15.21
CA THR A 503 -26.81 -3.72 -16.36
C THR A 503 -25.90 -2.51 -16.19
N ASP A 504 -25.44 -1.92 -17.29
CA ASP A 504 -24.65 -0.69 -17.23
C ASP A 504 -25.53 0.51 -16.82
N LEU A 505 -25.29 1.03 -15.62
CA LEU A 505 -26.00 2.17 -15.05
C LEU A 505 -25.19 3.47 -15.14
N SER A 506 -23.94 3.39 -15.60
CA SER A 506 -22.98 4.50 -15.59
C SER A 506 -23.40 5.67 -16.49
N GLY A 507 -24.17 5.41 -17.55
CA GLY A 507 -24.77 6.44 -18.40
C GLY A 507 -26.06 7.07 -17.84
N LYS A 508 -26.71 6.43 -16.85
CA LYS A 508 -27.95 6.90 -16.22
C LYS A 508 -27.69 7.69 -14.93
N LEU A 509 -26.64 7.33 -14.21
CA LEU A 509 -26.24 7.94 -12.95
C LEU A 509 -24.87 8.60 -13.10
N LEU A 510 -24.84 9.91 -12.99
CA LEU A 510 -23.66 10.73 -13.25
C LEU A 510 -23.10 11.32 -11.95
N THR A 511 -21.84 11.72 -11.98
CA THR A 511 -21.22 12.52 -10.92
C THR A 511 -20.37 13.64 -11.50
N PHE A 512 -20.08 14.65 -10.68
CA PHE A 512 -19.22 15.78 -11.05
C PHE A 512 -17.77 15.63 -10.60
N LYS A 513 -17.41 14.54 -9.92
CA LYS A 513 -16.02 14.29 -9.55
C LYS A 513 -15.14 14.16 -10.81
N PRO A 514 -13.94 14.76 -10.82
CA PRO A 514 -13.05 14.70 -11.98
C PRO A 514 -12.63 13.26 -12.26
N PHE A 515 -12.19 13.01 -13.50
CA PHE A 515 -11.71 11.68 -13.93
C PHE A 515 -10.31 11.35 -13.37
N VAL A 516 -9.54 12.37 -12.95
CA VAL A 516 -8.19 12.26 -12.39
C VAL A 516 -8.15 13.03 -11.07
N PHE A 517 -7.28 12.62 -10.14
CA PHE A 517 -7.05 13.30 -8.85
C PHE A 517 -6.97 14.83 -9.02
N GLY A 518 -7.86 15.56 -8.34
CA GLY A 518 -7.96 17.01 -8.35
C GLY A 518 -8.60 17.52 -7.06
N PRO A 519 -8.56 18.83 -6.77
CA PRO A 519 -9.06 19.38 -5.52
C PRO A 519 -10.55 19.08 -5.31
N GLU A 520 -10.88 18.58 -4.13
CA GLU A 520 -12.09 17.81 -3.80
C GLU A 520 -13.41 18.58 -3.82
N THR A 521 -13.35 19.92 -3.87
CA THR A 521 -14.47 20.83 -3.60
C THR A 521 -14.95 21.60 -4.82
N GLN A 522 -14.49 21.23 -6.02
CA GLN A 522 -14.60 22.06 -7.21
C GLN A 522 -15.52 21.41 -8.25
N ILE A 523 -16.65 22.07 -8.53
CA ILE A 523 -17.62 21.66 -9.55
C ILE A 523 -17.57 22.69 -10.67
N ASN A 524 -17.50 22.25 -11.93
CA ASN A 524 -17.57 23.16 -13.08
C ASN A 524 -18.99 23.77 -13.19
N PRO A 525 -19.18 25.06 -12.90
CA PRO A 525 -20.50 25.68 -12.82
C PRO A 525 -21.15 25.79 -14.20
N SER A 526 -20.36 25.94 -15.27
CA SER A 526 -20.85 25.99 -16.66
C SER A 526 -21.42 24.64 -17.09
N ARG A 527 -20.74 23.54 -16.75
CA ARG A 527 -21.20 22.17 -17.03
C ARG A 527 -22.45 21.83 -16.23
N LEU A 528 -22.47 22.15 -14.93
CA LEU A 528 -23.66 21.98 -14.08
C LEU A 528 -24.84 22.78 -14.64
N ARG A 529 -24.63 24.06 -14.98
CA ARG A 529 -25.68 24.92 -15.55
C ARG A 529 -26.21 24.36 -16.88
N THR A 530 -25.34 23.86 -17.75
CA THR A 530 -25.74 23.26 -19.03
C THR A 530 -26.61 22.02 -18.80
N LEU A 531 -26.22 21.13 -17.87
CA LEU A 531 -27.00 19.94 -17.53
C LEU A 531 -28.37 20.27 -16.93
N LEU A 532 -28.44 21.30 -16.09
CA LEU A 532 -29.68 21.74 -15.46
C LEU A 532 -30.59 22.57 -16.38
N SER A 533 -30.08 23.07 -17.50
CA SER A 533 -30.85 23.88 -18.47
C SER A 533 -31.35 23.09 -19.69
N GLY A 534 -31.05 21.79 -19.77
CA GLY A 534 -31.61 20.91 -20.79
C GLY A 534 -33.13 20.71 -20.64
N GLU A 535 -33.79 20.25 -21.71
CA GLU A 535 -35.25 20.01 -21.74
C GLU A 535 -35.73 19.01 -20.68
N HIS A 536 -34.84 18.13 -20.22
CA HIS A 536 -35.07 17.14 -19.16
C HIS A 536 -33.93 17.20 -18.13
N PRO A 537 -33.98 18.13 -17.16
CA PRO A 537 -32.91 18.26 -16.17
C PRO A 537 -32.83 17.00 -15.30
N PRO A 538 -31.62 16.52 -15.00
CA PRO A 538 -31.43 15.35 -14.16
C PRO A 538 -31.85 15.63 -12.71
N GLU A 539 -32.36 14.61 -12.05
CA GLU A 539 -32.67 14.68 -10.62
C GLU A 539 -31.36 14.63 -9.82
N ILE A 540 -31.21 15.45 -8.78
CA ILE A 540 -29.98 15.52 -7.98
C ILE A 540 -30.19 14.80 -6.66
N TYR A 541 -29.24 13.94 -6.31
CA TYR A 541 -29.17 13.23 -5.04
C TYR A 541 -27.83 13.51 -4.37
N VAL A 542 -27.85 13.55 -3.04
CA VAL A 542 -26.66 13.68 -2.20
C VAL A 542 -26.53 12.42 -1.36
N TRP A 543 -25.33 11.83 -1.34
CA TRP A 543 -25.00 10.80 -0.38
C TRP A 543 -24.79 11.43 1.00
N ASP A 544 -25.63 11.06 1.96
CA ASP A 544 -25.47 11.42 3.36
C ASP A 544 -24.70 10.32 4.08
N ARG A 545 -23.56 10.69 4.67
CA ARG A 545 -22.66 9.76 5.35
C ARG A 545 -23.21 9.31 6.70
N ASP A 546 -23.97 10.16 7.39
CA ASP A 546 -24.49 9.85 8.72
C ASP A 546 -25.67 8.87 8.66
N SER A 547 -26.54 9.03 7.66
CA SER A 547 -27.66 8.13 7.41
C SER A 547 -27.33 6.96 6.47
N GLU A 548 -26.11 6.95 5.89
CA GLU A 548 -25.67 6.03 4.84
C GLU A 548 -26.71 5.90 3.71
N ALA A 549 -27.29 7.03 3.28
CA ALA A 549 -28.42 7.03 2.34
C ALA A 549 -28.33 8.13 1.26
N LEU A 550 -28.88 7.83 0.09
CA LEU A 550 -29.11 8.82 -0.97
C LEU A 550 -30.37 9.63 -0.66
N ALA A 551 -30.19 10.93 -0.41
CA ALA A 551 -31.27 11.87 -0.20
C ALA A 551 -31.50 12.73 -1.46
N PRO A 552 -32.76 12.93 -1.92
CA PRO A 552 -33.03 13.81 -3.04
C PRO A 552 -32.79 15.27 -2.66
N LEU A 553 -31.98 15.97 -3.46
CA LEU A 553 -31.74 17.40 -3.31
C LEU A 553 -32.86 18.17 -4.01
N ARG A 554 -33.82 18.69 -3.23
CA ARG A 554 -34.90 19.53 -3.74
C ARG A 554 -34.50 21.00 -3.65
N PHE A 555 -34.39 21.66 -4.80
CA PHE A 555 -34.31 23.11 -4.84
C PHE A 555 -35.69 23.67 -4.50
N GLU A 556 -35.79 24.58 -3.52
CA GLU A 556 -37.04 25.31 -3.28
C GLU A 556 -37.40 26.09 -4.55
N SER A 557 -38.40 25.59 -5.28
CA SER A 557 -39.07 26.33 -6.33
C SER A 557 -39.83 27.49 -5.69
N ARG A 558 -39.22 28.69 -5.64
CA ARG A 558 -40.01 29.91 -5.77
C ARG A 558 -40.16 30.22 -7.25
N LYS A 559 -41.36 29.95 -7.77
CA LYS A 559 -41.86 30.15 -9.14
C LYS A 559 -41.71 31.57 -9.73
N ASN A 560 -40.96 32.48 -9.10
CA ASN A 560 -40.70 33.83 -9.60
C ASN A 560 -39.31 34.28 -9.13
N LEU A 561 -38.25 33.74 -9.72
CA LEU A 561 -36.95 34.42 -9.71
C LEU A 561 -37.06 35.56 -10.73
N ARG A 562 -37.39 36.78 -10.26
CA ARG A 562 -37.42 37.98 -11.10
C ARG A 562 -36.01 38.45 -11.50
N GLU A 563 -34.96 37.84 -10.93
CA GLU A 563 -33.57 38.17 -11.22
C GLU A 563 -32.72 36.89 -11.34
N PRO A 564 -31.67 36.90 -12.18
CA PRO A 564 -30.76 35.76 -12.34
C PRO A 564 -30.08 35.40 -11.01
N LEU A 565 -29.85 34.10 -10.80
CA LEU A 565 -29.10 33.58 -9.65
C LEU A 565 -27.74 34.29 -9.52
N ARG A 566 -27.58 35.07 -8.46
CA ARG A 566 -26.32 35.74 -8.10
C ARG A 566 -25.56 34.85 -7.12
N ILE A 567 -24.46 34.27 -7.57
CA ILE A 567 -23.50 33.56 -6.73
C ILE A 567 -22.55 34.65 -6.19
N VAL A 568 -22.63 34.95 -4.89
CA VAL A 568 -21.78 35.95 -4.24
C VAL A 568 -20.51 35.26 -3.72
N PHE A 569 -19.35 35.76 -4.14
CA PHE A 569 -18.05 35.32 -3.63
C PHE A 569 -17.75 36.10 -2.35
N GLY A 570 -17.42 35.40 -1.27
CA GLY A 570 -17.13 36.01 0.02
C GLY A 570 -15.93 36.97 -0.05
N GLU A 571 -16.05 38.09 0.66
CA GLU A 571 -15.02 39.11 0.85
C GLU A 571 -13.82 38.53 1.64
N SER A 572 -12.89 37.86 0.96
CA SER A 572 -11.45 37.74 1.33
C SER A 572 -10.66 36.80 0.40
N ALA A 573 -10.98 36.81 -0.89
CA ALA A 573 -10.01 36.50 -1.94
C ALA A 573 -10.09 37.65 -2.95
N GLY A 574 -8.95 38.25 -3.32
CA GLY A 574 -8.90 39.36 -4.27
C GLY A 574 -9.74 39.03 -5.52
N GLU A 575 -10.63 39.95 -5.89
CA GLU A 575 -11.55 39.79 -7.01
C GLU A 575 -10.78 39.48 -8.31
N ILE A 576 -10.96 38.28 -8.85
CA ILE A 576 -10.70 38.04 -10.27
C ILE A 576 -12.02 38.35 -10.98
N ILE A 577 -12.12 39.56 -11.52
CA ILE A 577 -13.24 39.94 -12.37
C ILE A 577 -13.01 39.29 -13.74
N VAL A 578 -13.89 38.36 -14.11
CA VAL A 578 -13.93 37.75 -15.44
C VAL A 578 -15.18 38.27 -16.13
N ASP A 579 -15.01 38.88 -17.30
CA ASP A 579 -16.13 39.39 -18.08
C ASP A 579 -16.94 38.25 -18.72
N SER A 580 -18.08 38.60 -19.33
CA SER A 580 -18.98 37.67 -20.02
C SER A 580 -18.33 36.88 -21.17
N ALA A 581 -17.08 37.18 -21.53
CA ALA A 581 -16.31 36.52 -22.58
C ALA A 581 -15.12 35.69 -22.05
N GLY A 582 -14.85 35.68 -20.74
CA GLY A 582 -13.86 34.79 -20.13
C GLY A 582 -12.44 35.38 -19.94
N ASN A 583 -12.24 36.69 -20.07
CA ASN A 583 -10.91 37.29 -19.87
C ASN A 583 -10.73 37.82 -18.44
N GLY A 584 -9.62 37.46 -17.78
CA GLY A 584 -9.31 37.87 -16.40
C GLY A 584 -8.49 39.17 -16.31
N VAL A 585 -8.87 40.07 -15.40
CA VAL A 585 -8.17 41.34 -15.12
C VAL A 585 -7.53 41.31 -13.73
N GLY A 586 -6.18 41.32 -13.64
CA GLY A 586 -5.43 41.93 -12.51
C GLY A 586 -4.86 41.07 -11.34
N SER A 587 -3.52 40.92 -11.35
CA SER A 587 -2.43 40.65 -10.36
C SER A 587 -2.60 40.12 -8.90
N GLN A 588 -1.79 39.07 -8.61
CA GLN A 588 -0.89 38.76 -7.46
C GLN A 588 -1.18 39.26 -6.02
N ALA A 589 -1.31 38.34 -5.05
CA ALA A 589 -0.63 38.36 -3.71
C ALA A 589 -0.93 37.08 -2.87
N ALA A 590 -0.09 36.84 -1.86
CA ALA A 590 0.20 35.59 -1.14
C ALA A 590 -0.88 35.03 -0.17
N ILE A 591 -0.78 33.72 0.12
CA ILE A 591 -1.66 32.92 1.00
C ILE A 591 -1.01 32.70 2.39
N PRO A 592 -1.67 33.07 3.51
CA PRO A 592 -1.42 32.49 4.83
C PRO A 592 -2.53 31.50 5.26
N ALA A 593 -2.21 30.65 6.25
CA ALA A 593 -2.88 29.39 6.58
C ALA A 593 -4.00 29.43 7.66
N SER A 594 -5.07 28.64 7.43
CA SER A 594 -6.08 28.05 8.37
C SER A 594 -7.04 29.00 9.15
N PRO A 595 -8.21 28.56 9.70
CA PRO A 595 -8.70 27.20 9.98
C PRO A 595 -10.11 26.81 9.43
N ILE A 596 -10.36 25.50 9.42
CA ILE A 596 -11.56 24.78 8.94
C ILE A 596 -12.71 24.89 9.95
N GLY A 597 -13.92 25.24 9.49
CA GLY A 597 -15.17 25.20 10.27
C GLY A 597 -16.02 23.97 9.94
N ARG A 598 -16.57 23.32 10.97
CA ARG A 598 -17.54 22.21 10.90
C ARG A 598 -18.96 22.79 10.98
N ILE A 599 -19.93 22.29 10.19
CA ILE A 599 -21.35 22.69 10.29
C ILE A 599 -22.24 21.44 10.35
N ASP A 600 -23.14 21.43 11.33
CA ASP A 600 -24.17 20.42 11.54
C ASP A 600 -25.35 20.64 10.58
N ALA A 601 -25.69 19.63 9.79
CA ALA A 601 -26.97 19.53 9.10
C ALA A 601 -27.97 18.83 10.02
N ARG A 602 -29.17 19.40 10.21
CA ARG A 602 -30.29 18.69 10.84
C ARG A 602 -31.44 18.56 9.87
N THR A 603 -31.82 17.30 9.64
CA THR A 603 -33.03 16.92 8.92
C THR A 603 -34.21 17.06 9.88
N ARG A 604 -35.23 17.84 9.52
CA ARG A 604 -36.51 17.85 10.25
C ARG A 604 -37.26 16.55 9.99
N ASP A 605 -38.24 16.24 10.86
CA ASP A 605 -39.09 15.05 10.78
C ASP A 605 -39.94 14.96 9.49
N ASP A 606 -39.94 16.00 8.65
CA ASP A 606 -40.58 16.07 7.33
C ASP A 606 -39.62 15.90 6.14
N GLY A 607 -38.34 15.62 6.41
CA GLY A 607 -37.32 15.38 5.37
C GLY A 607 -36.68 16.64 4.79
N ILE A 608 -36.91 17.82 5.38
CA ILE A 608 -36.28 19.09 4.97
C ILE A 608 -35.02 19.34 5.79
N LEU A 609 -33.90 19.58 5.12
CA LEU A 609 -32.62 19.92 5.75
C LEU A 609 -32.59 21.42 6.11
N GLU A 610 -32.66 21.76 7.40
CA GLU A 610 -32.66 23.15 7.85
C GLU A 610 -31.22 23.63 8.08
N LEU A 611 -30.71 24.45 7.16
CA LEU A 611 -29.37 25.05 7.23
C LEU A 611 -29.45 26.32 8.08
N SER A 612 -28.93 26.30 9.31
CA SER A 612 -29.13 27.43 10.23
C SER A 612 -28.19 28.60 9.96
N ARG A 613 -28.82 29.74 9.60
CA ARG A 613 -28.48 31.15 9.88
C ARG A 613 -27.79 31.94 8.76
N VAL A 614 -28.54 32.27 7.70
CA VAL A 614 -28.30 33.49 6.89
C VAL A 614 -29.56 34.33 6.74
N ALA A 615 -29.36 35.65 6.78
CA ALA A 615 -30.38 36.67 6.87
C ALA A 615 -31.39 36.62 5.72
N ARG A 616 -32.61 37.11 6.01
CA ARG A 616 -33.74 37.18 5.06
C ARG A 616 -33.33 37.83 3.73
N GLY A 617 -33.47 37.10 2.61
CA GLY A 617 -33.54 37.71 1.28
C GLY A 617 -32.78 37.06 0.12
N SER A 618 -32.05 35.96 0.33
CA SER A 618 -31.18 35.39 -0.72
C SER A 618 -31.40 33.87 -0.85
N GLY A 619 -31.44 33.39 -2.10
CA GLY A 619 -31.50 31.96 -2.42
C GLY A 619 -30.17 31.24 -2.19
N LEU A 620 -30.26 29.89 -2.26
CA LEU A 620 -29.22 28.87 -2.20
C LEU A 620 -27.81 29.35 -1.80
N GLU A 621 -27.43 29.07 -0.55
CA GLU A 621 -26.06 29.30 -0.07
C GLU A 621 -25.31 27.97 -0.01
N ILE A 622 -24.37 27.78 -0.95
CA ILE A 622 -23.42 26.67 -0.95
C ILE A 622 -22.19 27.14 -0.18
N THR A 623 -22.10 26.77 1.09
CA THR A 623 -20.91 27.03 1.90
C THR A 623 -19.84 25.97 1.58
N ASN A 624 -18.74 26.43 0.96
CA ASN A 624 -17.56 25.69 0.48
C ASN A 624 -17.61 25.09 -0.94
N LEU A 625 -18.01 25.88 -1.94
CA LEU A 625 -17.60 25.63 -3.32
C LEU A 625 -16.31 26.41 -3.62
N SER A 626 -15.15 25.75 -3.64
CA SER A 626 -13.92 26.39 -4.13
C SER A 626 -13.84 26.23 -5.65
N ILE A 627 -13.40 27.25 -6.37
CA ILE A 627 -13.28 27.21 -7.83
C ILE A 627 -11.91 26.67 -8.23
N CYS A 628 -11.87 25.68 -9.12
CA CYS A 628 -10.64 25.30 -9.82
C CYS A 628 -10.32 26.38 -10.86
N PRO A 629 -9.15 27.04 -10.83
CA PRO A 629 -8.71 27.84 -11.96
C PRO A 629 -8.29 26.98 -13.16
N LEU A 630 -8.28 25.66 -13.04
CA LEU A 630 -7.68 24.73 -14.00
C LEU A 630 -8.75 23.87 -14.69
N ASP A 631 -9.64 24.53 -15.41
CA ASP A 631 -10.57 23.90 -16.36
C ASP A 631 -10.30 24.45 -17.76
N LEU A 632 -9.10 24.19 -18.28
CA LEU A 632 -8.68 24.18 -19.69
C LEU A 632 -7.17 23.98 -19.77
N ASP A 633 -6.38 24.55 -18.87
CA ASP A 633 -4.90 24.52 -18.91
C ASP A 633 -4.28 23.15 -18.63
N TYR A 634 -4.92 22.24 -17.89
CA TYR A 634 -4.38 20.89 -17.64
C TYR A 634 -4.66 19.93 -18.80
N ILE A 635 -5.83 20.10 -19.44
CA ILE A 635 -6.17 19.44 -20.71
C ILE A 635 -5.31 20.06 -21.82
N GLU A 636 -5.06 21.36 -21.81
CA GLU A 636 -4.16 22.03 -22.75
C GLU A 636 -2.68 21.67 -22.49
N PHE A 637 -2.26 21.43 -21.25
CA PHE A 637 -0.94 20.88 -20.91
C PHE A 637 -0.81 19.43 -21.36
N ALA A 638 -1.83 18.60 -21.14
CA ALA A 638 -1.87 17.22 -21.65
C ALA A 638 -1.95 17.18 -23.19
N MET A 639 -2.64 18.13 -23.83
CA MET A 639 -2.70 18.30 -25.28
C MET A 639 -1.39 18.85 -25.85
N ARG A 640 -0.74 19.83 -25.23
CA ARG A 640 0.59 20.34 -25.60
C ARG A 640 1.68 19.28 -25.36
N ALA A 641 1.55 18.47 -24.31
CA ALA A 641 2.38 17.29 -24.07
C ALA A 641 2.10 16.19 -25.11
N SER A 642 0.87 16.06 -25.63
CA SER A 642 0.51 15.16 -26.74
C SER A 642 1.00 15.64 -28.11
N GLN A 643 1.19 16.95 -28.27
CA GLN A 643 1.79 17.55 -29.48
C GLN A 643 3.32 17.40 -29.52
N SER A 644 3.94 16.96 -28.42
CA SER A 644 5.33 16.49 -28.43
C SER A 644 5.43 15.24 -29.30
N LYS A 645 6.23 15.32 -30.37
CA LYS A 645 6.36 14.33 -31.48
C LYS A 645 6.68 12.87 -31.08
N LYS A 646 6.79 12.52 -29.80
CA LYS A 646 7.32 11.22 -29.32
C LYS A 646 6.30 10.17 -28.87
N ASN A 647 5.03 10.50 -28.58
CA ASN A 647 4.10 9.52 -28.01
C ASN A 647 2.93 9.18 -28.95
N SER A 648 2.96 7.96 -29.50
CA SER A 648 1.94 7.39 -30.41
C SER A 648 0.60 7.09 -29.73
N PHE A 649 0.57 6.95 -28.41
CA PHE A 649 -0.63 6.65 -27.62
C PHE A 649 -1.66 7.78 -27.64
N PHE A 650 -1.23 9.05 -27.51
CA PHE A 650 -2.16 10.18 -27.48
C PHE A 650 -2.80 10.48 -28.85
N ARG A 651 -2.18 10.06 -29.97
CA ARG A 651 -2.80 10.11 -31.31
C ARG A 651 -4.01 9.20 -31.46
N GLN A 652 -4.09 8.12 -30.68
CA GLN A 652 -5.20 7.17 -30.75
C GLN A 652 -6.40 7.61 -29.89
N LEU A 653 -6.17 8.43 -28.87
CA LEU A 653 -7.21 9.04 -28.03
C LEU A 653 -7.80 10.33 -28.62
N THR A 654 -7.05 11.04 -29.49
CA THR A 654 -7.51 12.28 -30.13
C THR A 654 -8.85 12.11 -30.87
N PRO A 655 -9.11 11.03 -31.64
CA PRO A 655 -10.38 10.82 -32.33
C PRO A 655 -11.54 10.43 -31.40
N VAL A 656 -11.26 9.93 -30.19
CA VAL A 656 -12.29 9.55 -29.19
C VAL A 656 -12.71 10.81 -28.41
N ILE A 657 -11.74 11.62 -27.99
CA ILE A 657 -11.95 12.91 -27.33
C ILE A 657 -12.57 13.93 -28.31
N ALA A 658 -12.13 13.94 -29.58
CA ALA A 658 -12.75 14.76 -30.61
C ALA A 658 -14.17 14.30 -30.96
N ARG A 659 -14.46 12.98 -30.94
CA ARG A 659 -15.84 12.47 -31.15
C ARG A 659 -16.77 12.79 -29.98
N TRP A 660 -16.26 12.85 -28.75
CA TRP A 660 -17.02 13.30 -27.59
C TRP A 660 -17.41 14.79 -27.71
N ASN A 661 -16.46 15.65 -28.10
CA ASN A 661 -16.73 17.06 -28.42
C ASN A 661 -17.64 17.26 -29.66
N HIS A 662 -17.62 16.37 -30.64
CA HIS A 662 -18.42 16.52 -31.87
C HIS A 662 -19.89 16.10 -31.71
N ARG A 663 -20.21 15.21 -30.76
CA ARG A 663 -21.60 14.87 -30.41
C ARG A 663 -22.26 15.97 -29.58
N GLU A 664 -21.55 16.56 -28.61
CA GLU A 664 -22.09 17.68 -27.81
C GLU A 664 -22.21 18.99 -28.61
N ARG A 665 -21.33 19.26 -29.59
CA ARG A 665 -21.46 20.45 -30.46
C ARG A 665 -22.70 20.42 -31.37
N ASN A 666 -23.11 19.24 -31.85
CA ASN A 666 -24.22 19.14 -32.80
C ASN A 666 -25.59 19.00 -32.13
N SER A 667 -25.65 18.62 -30.85
CA SER A 667 -26.90 18.62 -30.08
C SER A 667 -27.24 19.97 -29.44
N ALA A 668 -26.28 20.92 -29.40
CA ALA A 668 -26.43 22.22 -28.75
C ALA A 668 -26.59 23.41 -29.72
N ILE A 669 -26.46 23.23 -31.04
CA ILE A 669 -26.52 24.33 -32.00
C ILE A 669 -27.52 24.00 -33.09
N GLY A 670 -28.76 24.45 -32.89
CA GLY A 670 -29.70 24.67 -33.98
C GLY A 670 -29.08 25.63 -35.01
N ALA A 671 -29.30 25.31 -36.28
CA ALA A 671 -28.73 25.95 -37.46
C ALA A 671 -28.54 27.47 -37.35
N ILE A 672 -27.30 27.93 -37.56
CA ILE A 672 -27.01 29.31 -37.99
C ILE A 672 -26.15 29.22 -39.26
N PRO A 673 -26.49 29.95 -40.34
CA PRO A 673 -25.93 29.70 -41.66
C PRO A 673 -24.49 30.17 -41.79
N SER A 674 -23.70 29.40 -42.53
CA SER A 674 -22.40 29.81 -43.04
C SER A 674 -22.53 31.08 -43.89
N ASN A 675 -21.97 32.20 -43.43
CA ASN A 675 -21.70 33.34 -44.28
C ASN A 675 -20.37 34.03 -43.92
N ARG A 676 -19.40 33.83 -44.84
CA ARG A 676 -18.37 34.75 -45.36
C ARG A 676 -17.36 35.42 -44.41
N GLN A 677 -16.07 35.14 -44.66
CA GLN A 677 -15.02 36.04 -45.19
C GLN A 677 -14.63 37.19 -44.24
N ARG A 678 -13.38 37.36 -43.81
CA ARG A 678 -12.07 37.29 -44.48
C ARG A 678 -11.00 36.84 -43.50
#